data_AF-A0A2V1APS3-F1
#
_entry.id   AF-A0A2V1APS3-F1
#
_cell.length_a   1.000
_cell.length_b   1.000
_cell.length_c   1.000
_cell.angle_alpha   90.00
_cell.angle_beta   90.00
_cell.angle_gamma   90.00
#
_symmetry.space_group_name_H-M   'P 1'
#
loop_
_entity.id
_entity.type
_entity.pdbx_description
1 polymer ?
#
loop_
_entity_poly.entity_id
_entity_poly.type
_entity_poly.pdbx_seq_one_letter_code
_entity_poly.pdbx_strand_id
1 'polypeptide(L)'
;MSFRSTTGSLLRNRKVLFLLFVGLFFTVTVHTLHGQGISVQYREVAPHSSVLSYATVSQTIVENNLVTDVRIQKCLKGFSCSAPAQGSPKSTWNKIETKLNLHPVSTSFYNYYLYVEKTHASDASRYVTDIQFTPSSKAPSDKDKWLSHKVANSLYIWINYMEAADFETPIVRDFNLLFGVHDLKDARQHWKYTPSPIPLPVKQSIQPHASMLAISINDEMPILNKAMEFETVLKKNSFVTTVEPKFKIVQLSDLHIGSDQGRCEGDNCKFDSQTLEFISSAIETEGDVKLVVVTGDIIDMGRVKHLESAILKALSPILELKIPFVITFGDSDWDWDNYHTKINISNFVASLPNCYNKDISQADHRMHGVTNYNIKVFREPPASEGNEFDYNQLDLGNPDAIVTILDSEYAQVDATQSNFMYRVTSHLRDEMEHRLLFFHYPLPNFRPDKEFKLIGSYNEKHKLETPTDRKFLHDAIDCGYKAISVGHEHENDACIWKEEKNKNILLCYSGITGESGITRLDEQYKRRLRVFEIDFDKNQILSWKRTKEQSLDPQAIWPIGTKKKTKAEKDDPELTKQVPQVSSALFFQYNEAIKPPYQILLDTNFFNFSIQKKIDIVRGLMDCLYAKCIPSSSTKLGPKYRIALKLAKDPRIKRLSCSHGGTYADDCLVNRVMQHKCYIVATNDADLKRRVRKIPGIPIMGVGAHSYVVERLPDVF
;
A
#
# COMPACT_ATOMS: atom_id res chain seq x y z
N MET A 1 -60.01 -49.15 -27.35
CA MET A 1 -60.80 -48.63 -28.50
C MET A 1 -59.88 -47.79 -29.36
N SER A 2 -59.77 -48.17 -30.64
CA SER A 2 -59.01 -47.49 -31.71
C SER A 2 -59.45 -46.04 -31.90
N PHE A 3 -58.54 -45.11 -32.20
CA PHE A 3 -58.64 -44.27 -33.41
C PHE A 3 -57.28 -43.68 -33.84
N ARG A 4 -57.12 -43.67 -35.17
CA ARG A 4 -55.95 -43.40 -35.99
C ARG A 4 -55.71 -41.89 -36.23
N SER A 5 -54.43 -41.54 -36.38
CA SER A 5 -53.82 -40.66 -37.41
C SER A 5 -54.43 -39.27 -37.70
N THR A 6 -53.66 -38.22 -37.42
CA THR A 6 -53.57 -36.98 -38.23
C THR A 6 -52.19 -36.29 -38.06
N THR A 7 -51.11 -37.03 -38.29
CA THR A 7 -49.81 -36.43 -38.64
C THR A 7 -49.77 -36.20 -40.15
N GLY A 8 -50.35 -35.08 -40.60
CA GLY A 8 -50.35 -34.75 -42.03
C GLY A 8 -51.18 -33.54 -42.40
N SER A 9 -50.75 -32.32 -42.04
CA SER A 9 -51.14 -31.13 -42.83
C SER A 9 -50.27 -29.88 -42.67
N LEU A 10 -49.31 -29.83 -41.73
CA LEU A 10 -48.47 -28.62 -41.52
C LEU A 10 -47.24 -28.48 -42.42
N LEU A 11 -46.98 -29.45 -43.32
CA LEU A 11 -45.82 -29.45 -44.22
C LEU A 11 -46.12 -29.10 -45.69
N ARG A 12 -47.31 -28.55 -45.99
CA ARG A 12 -47.73 -28.30 -47.39
C ARG A 12 -47.96 -26.84 -47.75
N ASN A 13 -47.28 -25.91 -47.08
CA ASN A 13 -47.30 -24.52 -47.50
C ASN A 13 -45.87 -23.99 -47.69
N ARG A 14 -45.31 -24.24 -48.89
CA ARG A 14 -44.01 -23.71 -49.34
C ARG A 14 -43.91 -22.19 -49.18
N LYS A 15 -45.03 -21.46 -49.19
CA LYS A 15 -45.06 -20.00 -48.94
C LYS A 15 -44.77 -19.63 -47.49
N VAL A 16 -45.19 -20.44 -46.50
CA VAL A 16 -44.96 -20.18 -45.07
C VAL A 16 -43.51 -20.51 -44.69
N LEU A 17 -42.96 -21.59 -45.24
CA LEU A 17 -41.54 -21.93 -45.05
C LEU A 17 -40.62 -20.91 -45.75
N PHE A 18 -41.00 -20.41 -46.92
CA PHE A 18 -40.29 -19.35 -47.63
C PHE A 18 -40.40 -17.99 -46.92
N LEU A 19 -41.55 -17.65 -46.33
CA LEU A 19 -41.69 -16.43 -45.52
C LEU A 19 -40.88 -16.50 -44.21
N LEU A 20 -40.78 -17.66 -43.57
CA LEU A 20 -39.89 -17.88 -42.42
C LEU A 20 -38.42 -17.84 -42.82
N PHE A 21 -38.05 -18.42 -43.97
CA PHE A 21 -36.67 -18.36 -44.48
C PHE A 21 -36.29 -16.96 -44.99
N VAL A 22 -37.18 -16.23 -45.65
CA VAL A 22 -36.96 -14.85 -46.09
C VAL A 22 -36.94 -13.91 -44.90
N GLY A 23 -37.75 -14.15 -43.86
CA GLY A 23 -37.67 -13.44 -42.58
C GLY A 23 -36.35 -13.67 -41.85
N LEU A 24 -35.82 -14.90 -41.86
CA LEU A 24 -34.50 -15.22 -41.30
C LEU A 24 -33.34 -14.70 -42.17
N PHE A 25 -33.50 -14.65 -43.49
CA PHE A 25 -32.47 -14.11 -44.39
C PHE A 25 -32.44 -12.57 -44.36
N PHE A 26 -33.58 -11.89 -44.22
CA PHE A 26 -33.60 -10.43 -44.07
C PHE A 26 -32.96 -9.98 -42.75
N THR A 27 -33.14 -10.72 -41.65
CA THR A 27 -32.45 -10.41 -40.39
C THR A 27 -30.95 -10.63 -40.46
N VAL A 28 -30.48 -11.60 -41.26
CA VAL A 28 -29.03 -11.86 -41.44
C VAL A 28 -28.40 -10.92 -42.47
N THR A 29 -29.13 -10.46 -43.50
CA THR A 29 -28.55 -9.63 -44.57
C THR A 29 -28.55 -8.13 -44.24
N VAL A 30 -29.46 -7.64 -43.39
CA VAL A 30 -29.39 -6.26 -42.85
C VAL A 30 -28.17 -6.05 -41.95
N HIS A 31 -27.52 -7.13 -41.50
CA HIS A 31 -26.31 -7.06 -40.67
C HIS A 31 -25.00 -6.74 -41.43
N THR A 32 -24.99 -6.62 -42.76
CA THR A 32 -23.75 -6.43 -43.53
C THR A 32 -23.70 -5.18 -44.42
N LEU A 33 -24.71 -4.31 -44.37
CA LEU A 33 -24.71 -3.08 -45.18
C LEU A 33 -25.16 -1.88 -44.37
N HIS A 34 -24.21 -1.26 -43.67
CA HIS A 34 -23.88 0.18 -43.65
C HIS A 34 -23.01 0.45 -42.41
N GLY A 35 -21.81 0.99 -42.63
CA GLY A 35 -20.74 1.02 -41.63
C GLY A 35 -21.07 1.85 -40.40
N GLN A 36 -21.39 1.18 -39.29
CA GLN A 36 -20.82 1.34 -37.95
C GLN A 36 -21.04 -0.01 -37.24
N GLY A 37 -19.97 -0.72 -36.89
CA GLY A 37 -20.06 -2.08 -36.37
C GLY A 37 -20.87 -2.17 -35.08
N ILE A 38 -22.03 -2.84 -35.12
CA ILE A 38 -22.76 -3.25 -33.92
C ILE A 38 -21.98 -4.40 -33.29
N SER A 39 -21.14 -4.12 -32.29
CA SER A 39 -20.51 -5.19 -31.51
C SER A 39 -21.56 -5.82 -30.60
N VAL A 40 -21.94 -7.06 -30.89
CA VAL A 40 -22.82 -7.83 -30.01
C VAL A 40 -21.98 -8.34 -28.83
N GLN A 41 -22.05 -7.66 -27.69
CA GLN A 41 -21.39 -8.10 -26.45
C GLN A 41 -22.27 -9.14 -25.76
N TYR A 42 -21.99 -10.42 -26.00
CA TYR A 42 -22.74 -11.55 -25.43
C TYR A 42 -22.49 -11.80 -23.93
N ARG A 43 -21.44 -11.20 -23.35
CA ARG A 43 -21.07 -11.43 -21.95
C ARG A 43 -21.54 -10.25 -21.09
N GLU A 44 -22.35 -10.52 -20.05
CA GLU A 44 -22.57 -9.51 -19.01
C GLU A 44 -21.19 -9.17 -18.40
N VAL A 45 -20.72 -7.94 -18.63
CA VAL A 45 -19.48 -7.44 -18.05
C VAL A 45 -19.75 -7.18 -16.57
N ALA A 46 -19.15 -8.01 -15.70
CA ALA A 46 -19.17 -7.76 -14.27
C ALA A 46 -18.33 -6.51 -13.96
N PRO A 47 -18.70 -5.73 -12.92
CA PRO A 47 -17.81 -4.73 -12.37
C PRO A 47 -16.44 -5.34 -12.06
N HIS A 48 -15.36 -4.57 -12.27
CA HIS A 48 -14.00 -5.01 -11.96
C HIS A 48 -13.51 -6.25 -12.74
N SER A 49 -14.05 -6.47 -13.95
CA SER A 49 -13.50 -7.46 -14.88
C SER A 49 -12.22 -6.99 -15.60
N SER A 50 -11.79 -5.75 -15.34
CA SER A 50 -10.54 -5.16 -15.77
C SER A 50 -9.96 -4.29 -14.67
N VAL A 51 -8.68 -3.93 -14.80
CA VAL A 51 -8.06 -2.90 -13.97
C VAL A 51 -8.70 -1.54 -14.29
N LEU A 52 -9.01 -0.78 -13.25
CA LEU A 52 -9.62 0.54 -13.29
C LEU A 52 -8.64 1.60 -12.77
N SER A 53 -8.77 2.81 -13.31
CA SER A 53 -8.05 4.01 -12.87
C SER A 53 -9.00 4.94 -12.12
N TYR A 54 -8.51 5.57 -11.06
CA TYR A 54 -9.28 6.51 -10.26
C TYR A 54 -8.53 7.83 -10.15
N ALA A 55 -9.18 8.93 -10.53
CA ALA A 55 -8.60 10.25 -10.43
C ALA A 55 -8.73 10.78 -8.99
N THR A 56 -7.65 11.36 -8.47
CA THR A 56 -7.72 12.16 -7.23
C THR A 56 -8.46 13.47 -7.49
N VAL A 57 -8.93 14.12 -6.43
CA VAL A 57 -9.54 15.47 -6.55
C VAL A 57 -8.57 16.46 -7.21
N SER A 58 -7.28 16.42 -6.87
CA SER A 58 -6.27 17.28 -7.48
C SER A 58 -6.07 17.01 -8.97
N GLN A 59 -6.04 15.75 -9.40
CA GLN A 59 -5.97 15.38 -10.81
C GLN A 59 -7.19 15.90 -11.57
N THR A 60 -8.40 15.73 -11.03
CA THR A 60 -9.63 16.23 -11.64
C THR A 60 -9.65 17.76 -11.79
N ILE A 61 -9.11 18.51 -10.83
CA ILE A 61 -8.96 19.97 -10.94
C ILE A 61 -7.96 20.32 -12.05
N VAL A 62 -6.79 19.67 -12.08
CA VAL A 62 -5.71 19.94 -13.05
C VAL A 62 -6.12 19.61 -14.49
N GLU A 63 -6.89 18.53 -14.71
CA GLU A 63 -7.45 18.19 -16.02
C GLU A 63 -8.41 19.25 -16.55
N ASN A 64 -8.98 20.06 -15.66
CA ASN A 64 -9.85 21.19 -15.96
C ASN A 64 -11.04 20.87 -16.88
N ASN A 65 -11.56 19.65 -16.77
CA ASN A 65 -12.80 19.23 -17.42
C ASN A 65 -13.98 19.44 -16.47
N LEU A 66 -15.10 19.92 -17.01
CA LEU A 66 -16.35 20.15 -16.29
C LEU A 66 -17.42 19.17 -16.78
N VAL A 67 -18.29 18.74 -15.87
CA VAL A 67 -19.51 18.01 -16.27
C VAL A 67 -20.49 19.01 -16.87
N THR A 68 -20.91 18.78 -18.10
CA THR A 68 -21.83 19.68 -18.83
C THR A 68 -23.21 19.09 -19.09
N ASP A 69 -23.33 17.77 -19.08
CA ASP A 69 -24.59 17.05 -19.22
C ASP A 69 -24.46 15.62 -18.64
N VAL A 70 -25.59 15.01 -18.29
CA VAL A 70 -25.67 13.60 -17.89
C VAL A 70 -26.89 12.93 -18.51
N ARG A 71 -26.71 11.67 -18.94
CA ARG A 71 -27.77 10.91 -19.63
C ARG A 71 -27.80 9.48 -19.14
N ILE A 72 -29.01 8.94 -18.97
CA ILE A 72 -29.21 7.50 -18.74
C ILE A 72 -29.65 6.86 -20.06
N GLN A 73 -28.84 5.92 -20.56
CA GLN A 73 -29.14 5.14 -21.76
C GLN A 73 -29.76 3.80 -21.37
N LYS A 74 -30.89 3.46 -22.00
CA LYS A 74 -31.58 2.19 -21.86
C LYS A 74 -31.15 1.27 -22.99
N CYS A 75 -30.46 0.18 -22.65
CA CYS A 75 -29.79 -0.68 -23.62
C CYS A 75 -30.27 -2.13 -23.50
N LEU A 76 -30.63 -2.76 -24.62
CA LEU A 76 -31.09 -4.15 -24.65
C LEU A 76 -29.93 -5.07 -24.24
N LYS A 77 -30.19 -6.02 -23.33
CA LYS A 77 -29.18 -6.99 -22.88
C LYS A 77 -28.62 -7.77 -24.08
N GLY A 78 -27.30 -7.95 -24.12
CA GLY A 78 -26.57 -8.62 -25.21
C GLY A 78 -26.15 -7.69 -26.36
N PHE A 79 -26.57 -6.42 -26.35
CA PHE A 79 -26.20 -5.44 -27.38
C PHE A 79 -25.33 -4.33 -26.81
N SER A 80 -24.49 -3.72 -27.66
CA SER A 80 -23.69 -2.55 -27.29
C SER A 80 -24.59 -1.39 -26.88
N CYS A 81 -24.22 -0.74 -25.78
CA CYS A 81 -24.86 0.49 -25.32
C CYS A 81 -24.09 1.67 -25.90
N SER A 82 -24.67 2.42 -26.83
CA SER A 82 -24.01 3.56 -27.47
C SER A 82 -24.16 4.82 -26.63
N ALA A 83 -23.17 5.71 -26.72
CA ALA A 83 -23.25 7.04 -26.12
C ALA A 83 -24.42 7.85 -26.71
N PRO A 84 -24.95 8.85 -25.97
CA PRO A 84 -25.86 9.83 -26.54
C PRO A 84 -25.24 10.56 -27.74
N ALA A 85 -26.06 11.17 -28.59
CA ALA A 85 -25.57 12.06 -29.63
C ALA A 85 -24.75 13.19 -29.00
N GLN A 86 -23.56 13.49 -29.55
CA GLN A 86 -22.72 14.59 -29.06
C GLN A 86 -23.46 15.93 -29.24
N GLY A 87 -23.52 16.71 -28.16
CA GLY A 87 -24.08 18.06 -28.20
C GLY A 87 -23.13 19.08 -28.83
N SER A 88 -21.82 18.82 -28.75
CA SER A 88 -20.74 19.67 -29.27
C SER A 88 -19.57 18.80 -29.74
N PRO A 89 -18.83 19.18 -30.80
CA PRO A 89 -17.60 18.48 -31.19
C PRO A 89 -16.46 18.64 -30.16
N LYS A 90 -16.61 19.55 -29.19
CA LYS A 90 -15.63 19.81 -28.13
C LYS A 90 -15.92 19.06 -26.83
N SER A 91 -17.04 18.33 -26.76
CA SER A 91 -17.44 17.57 -25.58
C SER A 91 -17.25 16.06 -25.80
N THR A 92 -17.01 15.33 -24.72
CA THR A 92 -16.84 13.87 -24.76
C THR A 92 -17.78 13.19 -23.77
N TRP A 93 -18.51 12.19 -24.24
CA TRP A 93 -19.32 11.33 -23.39
C TRP A 93 -18.47 10.22 -22.78
N ASN A 94 -18.44 10.17 -21.45
CA ASN A 94 -17.80 9.11 -20.68
C ASN A 94 -18.89 8.19 -20.12
N LYS A 95 -18.79 6.89 -20.40
CA LYS A 95 -19.70 5.88 -19.86
C LYS A 95 -19.23 5.49 -18.46
N ILE A 96 -20.13 5.48 -17.48
CA ILE A 96 -19.87 4.77 -16.22
C ILE A 96 -20.09 3.28 -16.48
N GLU A 97 -19.03 2.48 -16.36
CA GLU A 97 -19.05 1.07 -16.73
C GLU A 97 -20.00 0.23 -15.87
N THR A 98 -20.24 0.64 -14.62
CA THR A 98 -21.22 -0.01 -13.74
C THR A 98 -22.65 0.33 -14.18
N LYS A 99 -23.44 -0.69 -14.49
CA LYS A 99 -24.87 -0.54 -14.79
C LYS A 99 -25.65 -0.08 -13.56
N LEU A 100 -26.61 0.82 -13.74
CA LEU A 100 -27.48 1.35 -12.68
C LEU A 100 -28.37 0.26 -12.07
N ASN A 101 -28.78 -0.74 -12.85
CA ASN A 101 -29.58 -1.88 -12.40
C ASN A 101 -28.70 -3.08 -12.00
N LEU A 102 -27.69 -2.83 -11.15
CA LEU A 102 -26.71 -3.83 -10.71
C LEU A 102 -27.32 -4.92 -9.81
N HIS A 103 -28.36 -4.56 -9.04
CA HIS A 103 -29.01 -5.44 -8.07
C HIS A 103 -30.49 -5.71 -8.40
N PRO A 104 -30.81 -6.25 -9.60
CA PRO A 104 -32.21 -6.42 -10.01
C PRO A 104 -32.90 -7.52 -9.19
N VAL A 105 -34.09 -7.23 -8.69
CA VAL A 105 -34.97 -8.21 -7.99
C VAL A 105 -35.88 -8.93 -8.98
N SER A 106 -36.19 -8.30 -10.12
CA SER A 106 -37.00 -8.88 -11.19
C SER A 106 -36.20 -8.96 -12.48
N THR A 107 -36.61 -9.87 -13.38
CA THR A 107 -36.02 -9.98 -14.71
C THR A 107 -36.23 -8.68 -15.49
N SER A 108 -35.15 -8.20 -16.12
CA SER A 108 -35.16 -7.03 -17.02
C SER A 108 -34.47 -7.41 -18.32
N PHE A 109 -35.09 -7.04 -19.44
CA PHE A 109 -34.47 -7.15 -20.76
C PHE A 109 -33.46 -6.04 -21.04
N TYR A 110 -33.39 -5.03 -20.18
CA TYR A 110 -32.57 -3.84 -20.40
C TYR A 110 -31.55 -3.64 -19.28
N ASN A 111 -30.37 -3.18 -19.66
CA ASN A 111 -29.39 -2.56 -18.77
C ASN A 111 -29.50 -1.03 -18.91
N TYR A 112 -29.27 -0.34 -17.80
CA TYR A 112 -29.28 1.12 -17.75
C TYR A 112 -27.88 1.60 -17.41
N TYR A 113 -27.31 2.47 -18.25
CA TYR A 113 -25.97 3.04 -18.04
C TYR A 113 -26.04 4.55 -17.97
N LEU A 114 -25.26 5.14 -17.06
CA LEU A 114 -25.09 6.58 -16.99
C LEU A 114 -23.92 7.00 -17.89
N TYR A 115 -24.14 8.05 -18.65
CA TYR A 115 -23.15 8.75 -19.44
C TYR A 115 -22.99 10.16 -18.90
N VAL A 116 -21.75 10.60 -18.75
CA VAL A 116 -21.36 11.91 -18.23
C VAL A 116 -20.65 12.65 -19.36
N GLU A 117 -21.20 13.76 -19.80
CA GLU A 117 -20.56 14.62 -20.78
C GLU A 117 -19.55 15.51 -20.06
N LYS A 118 -18.28 15.43 -20.50
CA LYS A 118 -17.21 16.29 -20.02
C LYS A 118 -16.75 17.23 -21.13
N THR A 119 -16.54 18.49 -20.77
CA THR A 119 -16.03 19.54 -21.66
C THR A 119 -14.94 20.30 -20.94
N HIS A 120 -13.84 20.62 -21.61
CA HIS A 120 -12.78 21.45 -21.02
C HIS A 120 -13.33 22.83 -20.67
N ALA A 121 -12.95 23.39 -19.52
CA ALA A 121 -13.57 24.61 -18.98
C ALA A 121 -13.51 25.81 -19.94
N SER A 122 -12.45 25.94 -20.75
CA SER A 122 -12.34 27.01 -21.75
C SER A 122 -13.35 26.93 -22.89
N ASP A 123 -13.93 25.76 -23.11
CA ASP A 123 -14.91 25.48 -24.17
C ASP A 123 -16.33 25.29 -23.63
N ALA A 124 -16.50 25.30 -22.30
CA ALA A 124 -17.77 25.10 -21.66
C ALA A 124 -18.67 26.34 -21.79
N SER A 125 -19.84 26.17 -22.40
CA SER A 125 -20.91 27.18 -22.42
C SER A 125 -21.93 26.99 -21.29
N ARG A 126 -21.70 25.99 -20.44
CA ARG A 126 -22.60 25.57 -19.37
C ARG A 126 -21.80 25.09 -18.18
N TYR A 127 -22.07 25.67 -17.01
CA TYR A 127 -21.44 25.31 -15.75
C TYR A 127 -22.50 24.61 -14.89
N VAL A 128 -22.47 23.28 -14.85
CA VAL A 128 -23.44 22.49 -14.07
C VAL A 128 -23.14 22.65 -12.59
N THR A 129 -24.16 22.96 -11.80
CA THR A 129 -24.07 23.25 -10.37
C THR A 129 -24.78 22.18 -9.52
N ASP A 130 -25.78 21.51 -10.10
CA ASP A 130 -26.49 20.41 -9.44
C ASP A 130 -27.13 19.46 -10.44
N ILE A 131 -27.30 18.20 -10.05
CA ILE A 131 -28.00 17.18 -10.84
C ILE A 131 -28.95 16.43 -9.92
N GLN A 132 -30.23 16.39 -10.28
CA GLN A 132 -31.29 15.74 -9.52
C GLN A 132 -32.00 14.69 -10.34
N PHE A 133 -32.30 13.55 -9.71
CA PHE A 133 -33.06 12.46 -10.30
C PHE A 133 -34.41 12.38 -9.60
N THR A 134 -35.50 12.60 -10.32
CA THR A 134 -36.85 12.70 -9.73
C THR A 134 -37.91 12.08 -10.64
N PRO A 135 -39.00 11.53 -10.09
CA PRO A 135 -40.14 11.10 -10.89
C PRO A 135 -40.96 12.28 -11.46
N SER A 136 -40.73 13.52 -11.00
CA SER A 136 -41.50 14.69 -11.40
C SER A 136 -41.02 15.29 -12.72
N SER A 137 -41.98 15.66 -13.58
CA SER A 137 -41.74 16.45 -14.80
C SER A 137 -41.71 17.96 -14.56
N LYS A 138 -41.81 18.42 -13.32
CA LYS A 138 -41.66 19.83 -12.94
C LYS A 138 -40.24 20.10 -12.46
N ALA A 139 -39.70 21.26 -12.84
CA ALA A 139 -38.39 21.71 -12.39
C ALA A 139 -38.35 21.78 -10.84
N PRO A 140 -37.20 21.49 -10.21
CA PRO A 140 -37.07 21.56 -8.75
C PRO A 140 -37.26 22.98 -8.18
N SER A 141 -36.93 24.01 -8.95
CA SER A 141 -36.98 25.43 -8.56
C SER A 141 -37.20 26.30 -9.79
N ASP A 142 -37.98 27.38 -9.64
CA ASP A 142 -38.21 28.38 -10.70
C ASP A 142 -37.13 29.48 -10.71
N LYS A 143 -36.29 29.56 -9.66
CA LYS A 143 -35.26 30.61 -9.53
C LYS A 143 -34.04 30.35 -10.41
N ASP A 144 -33.79 29.09 -10.74
CA ASP A 144 -32.55 28.65 -11.36
C ASP A 144 -32.81 28.13 -12.78
N LYS A 145 -31.77 28.09 -13.61
CA LYS A 145 -31.87 27.51 -14.96
C LYS A 145 -31.70 26.00 -14.88
N TRP A 146 -32.61 25.28 -15.54
CA TRP A 146 -32.63 23.82 -15.53
C TRP A 146 -32.76 23.23 -16.94
N LEU A 147 -32.06 22.13 -17.17
CA LEU A 147 -32.32 21.22 -18.29
C LEU A 147 -33.00 19.97 -17.78
N SER A 148 -33.86 19.37 -18.60
CA SER A 148 -34.50 18.11 -18.27
C SER A 148 -34.35 17.06 -19.34
N HIS A 149 -34.11 15.83 -18.89
CA HIS A 149 -34.10 14.64 -19.73
C HIS A 149 -35.09 13.63 -19.19
N LYS A 150 -36.12 13.30 -19.97
CA LYS A 150 -37.04 12.21 -19.65
C LYS A 150 -36.38 10.88 -20.01
N VAL A 151 -36.19 10.01 -19.03
CA VAL A 151 -35.61 8.67 -19.21
C VAL A 151 -36.70 7.60 -19.26
N ALA A 152 -37.67 7.69 -18.34
CA ALA A 152 -38.82 6.82 -18.27
C ALA A 152 -40.02 7.61 -17.70
N ASN A 153 -41.20 7.01 -17.66
CA ASN A 153 -42.37 7.67 -17.07
C ASN A 153 -42.19 8.02 -15.59
N SER A 154 -41.31 7.32 -14.88
CA SER A 154 -40.99 7.51 -13.46
C SER A 154 -39.62 8.13 -13.22
N LEU A 155 -38.94 8.67 -14.25
CA LEU A 155 -37.57 9.18 -14.12
C LEU A 155 -37.29 10.34 -15.07
N TYR A 156 -37.03 11.49 -14.46
CA TYR A 156 -36.49 12.69 -15.07
C TYR A 156 -35.13 13.00 -14.43
N ILE A 157 -34.18 13.42 -15.27
CA ILE A 157 -32.93 14.01 -14.84
C ILE A 157 -33.06 15.50 -15.00
N TRP A 158 -32.85 16.25 -13.93
CA TRP A 158 -32.84 17.70 -13.90
C TRP A 158 -31.42 18.19 -13.64
N ILE A 159 -30.90 19.04 -14.50
CA ILE A 159 -29.52 19.54 -14.45
C ILE A 159 -29.57 21.04 -14.26
N ASN A 160 -29.16 21.51 -13.09
CA ASN A 160 -29.03 22.92 -12.79
C ASN A 160 -27.73 23.45 -13.37
N TYR A 161 -27.77 24.63 -13.95
CA TYR A 161 -26.58 25.22 -14.55
C TYR A 161 -26.61 26.74 -14.57
N MET A 162 -25.41 27.30 -14.77
CA MET A 162 -25.18 28.70 -15.09
C MET A 162 -24.60 28.81 -16.50
N GLU A 163 -24.90 29.91 -17.20
CA GLU A 163 -24.30 30.21 -18.52
C GLU A 163 -22.98 30.98 -18.38
N ALA A 164 -22.79 31.65 -17.25
CA ALA A 164 -21.54 32.28 -16.86
C ALA A 164 -21.20 31.80 -15.45
N ALA A 165 -19.95 31.34 -15.25
CA ALA A 165 -19.48 30.96 -13.94
C ALA A 165 -19.28 32.18 -13.05
N ASP A 166 -19.59 32.02 -11.77
CA ASP A 166 -19.12 32.91 -10.70
C ASP A 166 -18.02 32.19 -9.88
N PHE A 167 -17.41 32.90 -8.93
CA PHE A 167 -16.28 32.39 -8.16
C PHE A 167 -16.66 31.53 -6.95
N GLU A 168 -17.91 31.61 -6.48
CA GLU A 168 -18.35 31.07 -5.19
C GLU A 168 -19.21 29.82 -5.34
N THR A 169 -19.99 29.74 -6.41
CA THR A 169 -20.92 28.64 -6.66
C THR A 169 -20.16 27.39 -7.08
N PRO A 170 -20.30 26.25 -6.39
CA PRO A 170 -19.63 25.02 -6.76
C PRO A 170 -20.08 24.51 -8.13
N ILE A 171 -19.11 24.16 -8.97
CA ILE A 171 -19.32 23.59 -10.31
C ILE A 171 -18.99 22.10 -10.25
N VAL A 172 -19.84 21.29 -10.87
CA VAL A 172 -19.69 19.84 -10.94
C VAL A 172 -18.55 19.48 -11.90
N ARG A 173 -17.50 18.88 -11.35
CA ARG A 173 -16.30 18.45 -12.09
C ARG A 173 -16.29 16.94 -12.38
N ASP A 174 -16.93 16.15 -11.51
CA ASP A 174 -17.03 14.71 -11.70
C ASP A 174 -18.31 14.12 -11.13
N PHE A 175 -18.66 12.91 -11.59
CA PHE A 175 -19.87 12.22 -11.19
C PHE A 175 -19.60 10.72 -10.96
N ASN A 176 -19.97 10.23 -9.78
CA ASN A 176 -19.90 8.83 -9.40
C ASN A 176 -21.28 8.24 -9.11
N LEU A 177 -21.40 6.94 -9.38
CA LEU A 177 -22.54 6.13 -8.95
C LEU A 177 -22.13 5.28 -7.75
N LEU A 178 -22.89 5.38 -6.67
CA LEU A 178 -22.70 4.56 -5.48
C LEU A 178 -23.91 3.67 -5.24
N PHE A 179 -23.70 2.49 -4.66
CA PHE A 179 -24.74 1.49 -4.44
C PHE A 179 -24.81 1.16 -2.96
N GLY A 180 -25.97 1.39 -2.36
CA GLY A 180 -26.16 1.14 -0.95
C GLY A 180 -27.58 1.38 -0.47
N VAL A 181 -27.77 1.21 0.82
CA VAL A 181 -29.02 1.48 1.53
C VAL A 181 -28.86 2.75 2.39
N HIS A 182 -29.70 2.94 3.40
CA HIS A 182 -29.80 4.20 4.17
C HIS A 182 -28.53 4.57 4.96
N ASP A 183 -27.63 3.62 5.20
CA ASP A 183 -26.38 3.81 5.93
C ASP A 183 -25.17 4.12 5.02
N LEU A 184 -25.38 4.16 3.69
CA LEU A 184 -24.38 4.63 2.75
C LEU A 184 -24.37 6.16 2.69
N LYS A 185 -23.16 6.73 2.77
CA LYS A 185 -22.85 8.13 2.48
C LYS A 185 -21.50 8.22 1.76
N ASP A 186 -21.31 9.29 1.00
CA ASP A 186 -19.98 9.63 0.48
C ASP A 186 -19.32 10.64 1.41
N ALA A 187 -18.35 10.18 2.20
CA ALA A 187 -17.63 10.99 3.17
C ALA A 187 -16.42 11.73 2.57
N ARG A 188 -16.16 11.59 1.27
CA ARG A 188 -15.06 12.29 0.62
C ARG A 188 -15.32 13.79 0.61
N GLN A 189 -14.27 14.57 0.88
CA GLN A 189 -14.36 16.03 0.87
C GLN A 189 -14.77 16.55 -0.51
N HIS A 190 -15.64 17.57 -0.55
CA HIS A 190 -16.18 18.19 -1.77
C HIS A 190 -17.07 17.29 -2.64
N TRP A 191 -17.33 16.04 -2.22
CA TRP A 191 -18.33 15.20 -2.87
C TRP A 191 -19.71 15.47 -2.27
N LYS A 192 -20.65 15.86 -3.12
CA LYS A 192 -22.07 16.04 -2.80
C LYS A 192 -22.81 14.73 -3.05
N TYR A 193 -23.02 13.96 -2.00
CA TYR A 193 -23.83 12.74 -2.02
C TYR A 193 -25.33 13.06 -2.03
N THR A 194 -26.10 12.38 -2.86
CA THR A 194 -27.57 12.44 -2.87
C THR A 194 -28.14 11.16 -2.25
N PRO A 195 -28.70 11.21 -1.03
CA PRO A 195 -29.24 10.02 -0.35
C PRO A 195 -30.51 9.45 -0.99
N SER A 196 -31.17 10.25 -1.84
CA SER A 196 -32.33 9.79 -2.59
C SER A 196 -31.87 8.91 -3.75
N PRO A 197 -32.38 7.68 -3.87
CA PRO A 197 -31.96 6.76 -4.92
C PRO A 197 -32.41 7.24 -6.30
N ILE A 198 -31.65 6.89 -7.33
CA ILE A 198 -32.01 7.13 -8.72
C ILE A 198 -33.17 6.20 -9.09
N PRO A 199 -34.40 6.71 -9.36
CA PRO A 199 -35.58 5.86 -9.51
C PRO A 199 -35.56 5.14 -10.87
N LEU A 200 -35.16 3.86 -10.87
CA LEU A 200 -35.22 3.03 -12.07
C LEU A 200 -36.58 2.33 -12.23
N PRO A 201 -36.99 2.02 -13.48
CA PRO A 201 -38.21 1.25 -13.74
C PRO A 201 -38.09 -0.25 -13.40
N VAL A 202 -36.98 -0.67 -12.78
CA VAL A 202 -36.71 -2.04 -12.36
C VAL A 202 -36.47 -2.04 -10.86
N LYS A 203 -37.16 -2.92 -10.13
CA LYS A 203 -36.98 -3.05 -8.68
C LYS A 203 -35.57 -3.55 -8.37
N GLN A 204 -34.91 -2.90 -7.42
CA GLN A 204 -33.57 -3.28 -6.95
C GLN A 204 -33.56 -3.61 -5.46
N SER A 205 -32.70 -4.54 -5.06
CA SER A 205 -32.47 -4.83 -3.63
C SER A 205 -31.53 -3.81 -3.00
N ILE A 206 -30.57 -3.29 -3.77
CA ILE A 206 -29.68 -2.20 -3.40
C ILE A 206 -29.79 -1.14 -4.48
N GLN A 207 -30.01 0.12 -4.09
CA GLN A 207 -30.32 1.20 -5.02
C GLN A 207 -29.06 1.97 -5.42
N PRO A 208 -28.98 2.48 -6.67
CA PRO A 208 -27.96 3.43 -7.09
C PRO A 208 -28.26 4.84 -6.57
N HIS A 209 -27.22 5.54 -6.17
CA HIS A 209 -27.23 6.91 -5.66
C HIS A 209 -26.20 7.74 -6.41
N ALA A 210 -26.47 9.04 -6.54
CA ALA A 210 -25.57 9.98 -7.20
C ALA A 210 -24.59 10.58 -6.19
N SER A 211 -23.32 10.68 -6.55
CA SER A 211 -22.32 11.46 -5.81
C SER A 211 -21.53 12.33 -6.78
N MET A 212 -21.45 13.63 -6.51
CA MET A 212 -20.89 14.61 -7.45
C MET A 212 -19.72 15.35 -6.81
N LEU A 213 -18.57 15.40 -7.47
CA LEU A 213 -17.49 16.30 -7.05
C LEU A 213 -17.85 17.71 -7.51
N ALA A 214 -18.15 18.60 -6.57
CA ALA A 214 -18.53 19.98 -6.84
C ALA A 214 -17.60 20.94 -6.10
N ILE A 215 -16.93 21.82 -6.85
CA ILE A 215 -15.88 22.70 -6.33
C ILE A 215 -16.09 24.11 -6.89
N SER A 216 -16.00 25.14 -6.03
CA SER A 216 -16.03 26.54 -6.44
C SER A 216 -14.68 26.96 -6.99
N ILE A 217 -14.64 27.98 -7.86
CA ILE A 217 -13.37 28.46 -8.43
C ILE A 217 -12.43 28.96 -7.33
N ASN A 218 -12.96 29.61 -6.29
CA ASN A 218 -12.17 30.08 -5.15
C ASN A 218 -11.54 28.96 -4.33
N ASP A 219 -12.18 27.79 -4.25
CA ASP A 219 -11.69 26.65 -3.47
C ASP A 219 -10.63 25.82 -4.22
N GLU A 220 -10.50 25.96 -5.54
CA GLU A 220 -9.61 25.12 -6.36
C GLU A 220 -8.15 25.18 -5.92
N MET A 221 -7.59 26.38 -5.78
CA MET A 221 -6.19 26.55 -5.40
C MET A 221 -5.90 26.07 -3.97
N PRO A 222 -6.72 26.41 -2.95
CA PRO A 222 -6.58 25.84 -1.60
C PRO A 222 -6.59 24.30 -1.58
N ILE A 223 -7.54 23.68 -2.30
CA ILE A 223 -7.65 22.22 -2.38
C ILE A 223 -6.41 21.64 -3.06
N LEU A 224 -6.00 22.22 -4.19
CA LEU A 224 -4.85 21.76 -4.96
C LEU A 224 -3.56 21.84 -4.14
N ASN A 225 -3.32 22.95 -3.44
CA ASN A 225 -2.13 23.13 -2.60
C ASN A 225 -2.04 22.06 -1.51
N LYS A 226 -3.13 21.85 -0.76
CA LYS A 226 -3.18 20.84 0.31
C LYS A 226 -3.02 19.42 -0.22
N ALA A 227 -3.68 19.10 -1.34
CA ALA A 227 -3.59 17.78 -1.95
C ALA A 227 -2.17 17.53 -2.52
N MET A 228 -1.55 18.53 -3.14
CA MET A 228 -0.19 18.43 -3.66
C MET A 228 0.84 18.28 -2.54
N GLU A 229 0.71 19.03 -1.45
CA GLU A 229 1.54 18.88 -0.25
C GLU A 229 1.46 17.43 0.27
N PHE A 230 0.24 16.90 0.47
CA PHE A 230 0.06 15.52 0.92
C PHE A 230 0.68 14.50 -0.05
N GLU A 231 0.36 14.57 -1.34
CA GLU A 231 0.80 13.57 -2.33
C GLU A 231 2.32 13.64 -2.58
N THR A 232 2.87 14.84 -2.74
CA THR A 232 4.27 15.03 -3.17
C THR A 232 5.27 15.06 -2.03
N VAL A 233 4.84 15.42 -0.81
CA VAL A 233 5.70 15.50 0.37
C VAL A 233 5.41 14.34 1.32
N LEU A 234 4.21 14.27 1.90
CA LEU A 234 3.90 13.34 2.99
C LEU A 234 3.82 11.88 2.51
N LYS A 235 2.94 11.59 1.54
CA LYS A 235 2.68 10.25 1.04
C LYS A 235 3.86 9.67 0.27
N LYS A 236 4.48 10.48 -0.60
CA LYS A 236 5.68 10.08 -1.36
C LYS A 236 6.79 9.59 -0.45
N ASN A 237 7.10 10.36 0.60
CA ASN A 237 8.15 10.05 1.57
C ASN A 237 7.68 9.16 2.73
N SER A 238 6.38 8.83 2.76
CA SER A 238 5.71 7.94 3.73
C SER A 238 5.97 8.35 5.17
N PHE A 239 5.60 9.58 5.53
CA PHE A 239 5.74 10.06 6.90
C PHE A 239 4.56 10.91 7.39
N VAL A 240 4.37 10.93 8.70
CA VAL A 240 3.43 11.78 9.44
C VAL A 240 4.23 12.61 10.45
N THR A 241 3.80 13.83 10.71
CA THR A 241 4.41 14.71 11.73
C THR A 241 3.45 14.93 12.91
N THR A 242 4.01 15.21 14.08
CA THR A 242 3.25 15.66 15.25
C THR A 242 4.08 16.64 16.07
N VAL A 243 3.43 17.60 16.71
CA VAL A 243 4.05 18.48 17.72
C VAL A 243 3.75 18.02 19.15
N GLU A 244 2.84 17.07 19.29
CA GLU A 244 2.40 16.56 20.58
C GLU A 244 3.42 15.57 21.15
N PRO A 245 3.54 15.49 22.50
CA PRO A 245 4.39 14.50 23.16
C PRO A 245 3.90 13.06 22.96
N LYS A 246 2.63 12.92 22.56
CA LYS A 246 1.96 11.64 22.35
C LYS A 246 1.52 11.49 20.90
N PHE A 247 1.64 10.27 20.40
CA PHE A 247 1.15 9.90 19.07
C PHE A 247 0.25 8.67 19.18
N LYS A 248 -1.05 8.86 18.92
CA LYS A 248 -2.04 7.80 18.98
C LYS A 248 -2.34 7.22 17.60
N ILE A 249 -2.33 5.90 17.53
CA ILE A 249 -2.67 5.08 16.38
C ILE A 249 -3.88 4.23 16.74
N VAL A 250 -4.93 4.30 15.93
CA VAL A 250 -6.07 3.38 16.03
C VAL A 250 -5.91 2.28 14.99
N GLN A 251 -5.99 1.03 15.42
CA GLN A 251 -6.06 -0.13 14.55
C GLN A 251 -7.53 -0.55 14.37
N LEU A 252 -7.99 -0.56 13.13
CA LEU A 252 -9.28 -1.12 12.72
C LEU A 252 -9.06 -2.44 12.00
N SER A 253 -9.90 -3.44 12.29
CA SER A 253 -9.79 -4.76 11.69
C SER A 253 -11.15 -5.45 11.70
N ASP A 254 -11.39 -6.30 10.70
CA ASP A 254 -12.54 -7.21 10.67
C ASP A 254 -13.86 -6.43 10.77
N LEU A 255 -14.04 -5.44 9.88
CA LEU A 255 -15.24 -4.62 9.77
C LEU A 255 -16.39 -5.36 9.08
N HIS A 256 -16.09 -6.21 8.10
CA HIS A 256 -17.05 -7.04 7.36
C HIS A 256 -18.25 -6.26 6.78
N ILE A 257 -18.00 -5.06 6.26
CA ILE A 257 -19.04 -4.16 5.75
C ILE A 257 -19.58 -4.65 4.40
N GLY A 258 -20.90 -4.60 4.24
CA GLY A 258 -21.60 -4.94 3.00
C GLY A 258 -22.17 -3.72 2.29
N SER A 259 -22.65 -3.91 1.06
CA SER A 259 -23.45 -2.90 0.36
C SER A 259 -24.91 -2.84 0.86
N ASP A 260 -25.35 -3.86 1.62
CA ASP A 260 -26.64 -3.90 2.31
C ASP A 260 -26.56 -3.22 3.70
N GLN A 261 -27.56 -3.44 4.56
CA GLN A 261 -27.63 -2.83 5.91
C GLN A 261 -26.83 -3.58 6.98
N GLY A 262 -26.46 -4.84 6.74
CA GLY A 262 -26.06 -5.77 7.79
C GLY A 262 -26.52 -7.21 7.54
N ARG A 263 -26.34 -8.07 8.54
CA ARG A 263 -26.76 -9.48 8.52
C ARG A 263 -27.89 -9.71 9.52
N CYS A 264 -28.87 -10.53 9.15
CA CYS A 264 -29.95 -10.94 10.04
C CYS A 264 -30.09 -12.47 10.05
N GLU A 265 -30.16 -13.05 11.24
CA GLU A 265 -30.51 -14.46 11.47
C GLU A 265 -31.81 -14.51 12.27
N GLY A 266 -32.93 -14.78 11.58
CA GLY A 266 -34.27 -14.64 12.17
C GLY A 266 -34.55 -13.19 12.56
N ASP A 267 -34.93 -12.96 13.82
CA ASP A 267 -35.18 -11.63 14.38
C ASP A 267 -33.91 -10.93 14.89
N ASN A 268 -32.76 -11.63 14.91
CA ASN A 268 -31.50 -11.08 15.38
C ASN A 268 -30.74 -10.43 14.21
N CYS A 269 -30.71 -9.10 14.17
CA CYS A 269 -30.03 -8.34 13.13
C CYS A 269 -28.82 -7.60 13.70
N LYS A 270 -27.68 -7.72 13.00
CA LYS A 270 -26.45 -6.96 13.26
C LYS A 270 -26.20 -5.99 12.10
N PHE A 271 -26.11 -4.70 12.41
CA PHE A 271 -26.12 -3.64 11.41
C PHE A 271 -24.74 -3.00 11.21
N ASP A 272 -24.41 -2.72 9.96
CA ASP A 272 -23.18 -2.02 9.60
C ASP A 272 -23.19 -0.59 10.19
N SER A 273 -24.35 0.08 10.26
CA SER A 273 -24.50 1.41 10.85
C SER A 273 -24.02 1.50 12.31
N GLN A 274 -24.21 0.45 13.11
CA GLN A 274 -23.71 0.38 14.47
C GLN A 274 -22.18 0.32 14.52
N THR A 275 -21.56 -0.35 13.54
CA THR A 275 -20.10 -0.37 13.36
C THR A 275 -19.58 1.02 13.05
N LEU A 276 -20.21 1.72 12.09
CA LEU A 276 -19.80 3.05 11.67
C LEU A 276 -19.91 4.06 12.83
N GLU A 277 -21.03 4.03 13.56
CA GLU A 277 -21.24 4.89 14.74
C GLU A 277 -20.23 4.57 15.86
N PHE A 278 -19.94 3.29 16.09
CA PHE A 278 -18.94 2.86 17.07
C PHE A 278 -17.55 3.41 16.70
N ILE A 279 -17.10 3.25 15.45
CA ILE A 279 -15.79 3.75 15.01
C ILE A 279 -15.70 5.26 15.18
N SER A 280 -16.69 6.02 14.70
CA SER A 280 -16.72 7.48 14.86
C SER A 280 -16.61 7.88 16.33
N SER A 281 -17.50 7.35 17.17
CA SER A 281 -17.55 7.68 18.60
C SER A 281 -16.27 7.29 19.34
N ALA A 282 -15.69 6.13 19.03
CA ALA A 282 -14.48 5.64 19.67
C ALA A 282 -13.27 6.52 19.34
N ILE A 283 -13.10 6.90 18.06
CA ILE A 283 -12.00 7.75 17.62
C ILE A 283 -12.14 9.17 18.20
N GLU A 284 -13.35 9.75 18.17
CA GLU A 284 -13.62 11.06 18.76
C GLU A 284 -13.35 11.07 20.27
N THR A 285 -13.77 10.02 20.98
CA THR A 285 -13.61 9.94 22.43
C THR A 285 -12.16 9.70 22.86
N GLU A 286 -11.39 8.90 22.11
CA GLU A 286 -9.97 8.73 22.38
C GLU A 286 -9.22 10.06 22.30
N GLY A 287 -9.69 10.98 21.45
CA GLY A 287 -9.04 12.25 21.18
C GLY A 287 -7.70 12.05 20.47
N ASP A 288 -7.20 13.11 19.81
CA ASP A 288 -5.81 13.21 19.32
C ASP A 288 -5.26 12.04 18.46
N VAL A 289 -6.12 11.19 17.89
CA VAL A 289 -5.74 10.13 16.96
C VAL A 289 -5.08 10.74 15.73
N LYS A 290 -3.83 10.37 15.44
CA LYS A 290 -3.03 10.93 14.35
C LYS A 290 -2.90 10.01 13.13
N LEU A 291 -3.16 8.73 13.32
CA LEU A 291 -3.08 7.72 12.26
C LEU A 291 -4.09 6.60 12.51
N VAL A 292 -4.78 6.16 11.46
CA VAL A 292 -5.55 4.92 11.47
C VAL A 292 -4.86 3.87 10.60
N VAL A 293 -4.65 2.68 11.15
CA VAL A 293 -4.14 1.51 10.43
C VAL A 293 -5.28 0.50 10.29
N VAL A 294 -5.67 0.19 9.06
CA VAL A 294 -6.71 -0.80 8.77
C VAL A 294 -6.03 -2.12 8.39
N THR A 295 -6.18 -3.15 9.21
CA THR A 295 -5.51 -4.45 9.06
C THR A 295 -6.40 -5.52 8.47
N GLY A 296 -7.10 -5.21 7.37
CA GLY A 296 -7.86 -6.19 6.59
C GLY A 296 -9.27 -6.51 7.09
N ASP A 297 -9.98 -7.29 6.25
CA ASP A 297 -11.38 -7.71 6.40
C ASP A 297 -12.32 -6.51 6.60
N ILE A 298 -12.14 -5.53 5.72
CA ILE A 298 -12.88 -4.28 5.63
C ILE A 298 -14.28 -4.54 5.08
N ILE A 299 -14.34 -5.32 3.99
CA ILE A 299 -15.58 -5.64 3.29
C ILE A 299 -15.82 -7.13 3.28
N ASP A 300 -17.10 -7.48 3.21
CA ASP A 300 -17.55 -8.84 3.06
C ASP A 300 -17.91 -9.08 1.59
N MET A 301 -16.99 -9.67 0.81
CA MET A 301 -17.15 -9.84 -0.63
C MET A 301 -18.45 -10.55 -1.04
N GLY A 302 -19.01 -11.43 -0.20
CA GLY A 302 -20.29 -12.09 -0.46
C GLY A 302 -21.49 -11.13 -0.50
N ARG A 303 -21.38 -9.96 0.14
CA ARG A 303 -22.40 -8.91 0.24
C ARG A 303 -22.12 -7.69 -0.64
N VAL A 304 -21.09 -7.74 -1.49
CA VAL A 304 -20.62 -6.60 -2.28
C VAL A 304 -20.57 -6.94 -3.77
N LYS A 305 -21.16 -6.07 -4.60
CA LYS A 305 -20.99 -6.11 -6.07
C LYS A 305 -20.28 -4.89 -6.64
N HIS A 306 -20.24 -3.80 -5.88
CA HIS A 306 -19.58 -2.55 -6.25
C HIS A 306 -18.62 -2.17 -5.14
N LEU A 307 -17.32 -2.38 -5.39
CA LEU A 307 -16.28 -2.36 -4.36
C LEU A 307 -16.13 -0.95 -3.77
N GLU A 308 -16.17 0.09 -4.62
CA GLU A 308 -15.99 1.49 -4.22
C GLU A 308 -17.04 1.92 -3.21
N SER A 309 -18.29 1.47 -3.36
CA SER A 309 -19.37 1.85 -2.43
C SER A 309 -19.19 1.21 -1.07
N ALA A 310 -18.80 -0.06 -1.01
CA ALA A 310 -18.55 -0.75 0.24
C ALA A 310 -17.32 -0.17 0.97
N ILE A 311 -16.24 0.12 0.24
CA ILE A 311 -15.03 0.75 0.78
C ILE A 311 -15.34 2.17 1.30
N LEU A 312 -16.06 3.00 0.54
CA LEU A 312 -16.45 4.34 1.02
C LEU A 312 -17.34 4.27 2.26
N LYS A 313 -18.27 3.31 2.31
CA LYS A 313 -19.10 3.08 3.49
C LYS A 313 -18.25 2.72 4.71
N ALA A 314 -17.37 1.74 4.57
CA ALA A 314 -16.50 1.25 5.64
C ALA A 314 -15.53 2.32 6.16
N LEU A 315 -14.97 3.13 5.26
CA LEU A 315 -14.04 4.21 5.60
C LEU A 315 -14.72 5.54 5.92
N SER A 316 -16.05 5.61 5.87
CA SER A 316 -16.76 6.87 6.10
C SER A 316 -16.42 7.57 7.42
N PRO A 317 -16.24 6.87 8.58
CA PRO A 317 -15.85 7.52 9.82
C PRO A 317 -14.49 8.24 9.74
N ILE A 318 -13.49 7.60 9.13
CA ILE A 318 -12.13 8.15 9.07
C ILE A 318 -12.01 9.28 8.03
N LEU A 319 -12.79 9.19 6.94
CA LEU A 319 -12.85 10.22 5.91
C LEU A 319 -13.51 11.50 6.44
N GLU A 320 -14.59 11.38 7.22
CA GLU A 320 -15.27 12.52 7.86
C GLU A 320 -14.39 13.22 8.89
N LEU A 321 -13.69 12.44 9.72
CA LEU A 321 -12.76 12.96 10.71
C LEU A 321 -11.44 13.46 10.08
N LYS A 322 -11.24 13.23 8.78
CA LYS A 322 -10.07 13.66 8.00
C LYS A 322 -8.75 13.13 8.58
N ILE A 323 -8.78 11.95 9.20
CA ILE A 323 -7.61 11.36 9.84
C ILE A 323 -6.76 10.65 8.79
N PRO A 324 -5.43 10.85 8.76
CA PRO A 324 -4.57 10.11 7.87
C PRO A 324 -4.64 8.60 8.14
N PHE A 325 -4.65 7.80 7.08
CA PHE A 325 -4.83 6.36 7.23
C PHE A 325 -4.04 5.54 6.21
N VAL A 326 -3.84 4.27 6.53
CA VAL A 326 -3.21 3.28 5.67
C VAL A 326 -3.93 1.94 5.83
N ILE A 327 -4.03 1.20 4.74
CA ILE A 327 -4.80 -0.05 4.65
C ILE A 327 -3.91 -1.19 4.16
N THR A 328 -4.10 -2.36 4.73
CA THR A 328 -3.68 -3.64 4.14
C THR A 328 -4.87 -4.60 4.04
N PHE A 329 -4.75 -5.60 3.18
CA PHE A 329 -5.82 -6.53 2.86
C PHE A 329 -5.95 -7.67 3.87
N GLY A 330 -7.20 -8.06 4.13
CA GLY A 330 -7.54 -9.35 4.71
C GLY A 330 -7.96 -10.36 3.65
N ASP A 331 -8.26 -11.58 4.08
CA ASP A 331 -8.66 -12.66 3.18
C ASP A 331 -10.06 -12.47 2.59
N SER A 332 -10.94 -11.74 3.26
CA SER A 332 -12.33 -11.50 2.85
C SER A 332 -12.51 -10.31 1.90
N ASP A 333 -11.47 -9.49 1.70
CA ASP A 333 -11.58 -8.19 1.04
C ASP A 333 -11.62 -8.23 -0.49
N TRP A 334 -11.29 -9.36 -1.12
CA TRP A 334 -11.16 -9.45 -2.58
C TRP A 334 -11.49 -10.84 -3.09
N ASP A 335 -11.85 -10.94 -4.37
CA ASP A 335 -12.19 -12.20 -5.03
C ASP A 335 -10.92 -12.94 -5.46
N TRP A 336 -10.65 -14.09 -4.84
CA TRP A 336 -9.46 -14.90 -5.11
C TRP A 336 -9.41 -15.43 -6.55
N ASP A 337 -10.56 -15.55 -7.21
CA ASP A 337 -10.66 -15.94 -8.62
C ASP A 337 -10.56 -14.74 -9.58
N ASN A 338 -10.59 -13.51 -9.06
CA ASN A 338 -10.49 -12.29 -9.84
C ASN A 338 -9.60 -11.23 -9.16
N TYR A 339 -8.28 -11.37 -9.34
CA TYR A 339 -7.28 -10.46 -8.77
C TYR A 339 -7.46 -8.97 -9.16
N HIS A 340 -8.22 -8.66 -10.22
CA HIS A 340 -8.57 -7.28 -10.55
C HIS A 340 -9.36 -6.60 -9.43
N THR A 341 -10.13 -7.32 -8.61
CA THR A 341 -10.81 -6.71 -7.46
C THR A 341 -9.82 -6.17 -6.45
N LYS A 342 -8.73 -6.91 -6.15
CA LYS A 342 -7.68 -6.47 -5.23
C LYS A 342 -6.96 -5.24 -5.77
N ILE A 343 -6.57 -5.26 -7.05
CA ILE A 343 -5.92 -4.12 -7.72
C ILE A 343 -6.85 -2.89 -7.69
N ASN A 344 -8.13 -3.06 -8.01
CA ASN A 344 -9.07 -1.95 -8.09
C ASN A 344 -9.35 -1.33 -6.72
N ILE A 345 -9.46 -2.15 -5.65
CA ILE A 345 -9.54 -1.62 -4.28
C ILE A 345 -8.27 -0.83 -3.95
N SER A 346 -7.08 -1.36 -4.28
CA SER A 346 -5.82 -0.65 -4.01
C SER A 346 -5.76 0.70 -4.73
N ASN A 347 -6.07 0.74 -6.02
CA ASN A 347 -6.07 1.98 -6.81
C ASN A 347 -7.14 2.96 -6.31
N PHE A 348 -8.32 2.47 -5.95
CA PHE A 348 -9.40 3.30 -5.44
C PHE A 348 -9.02 3.93 -4.09
N VAL A 349 -8.56 3.12 -3.13
CA VAL A 349 -8.12 3.58 -1.80
C VAL A 349 -6.96 4.57 -1.93
N ALA A 350 -6.01 4.31 -2.83
CA ALA A 350 -4.89 5.22 -3.09
C ALA A 350 -5.32 6.58 -3.65
N SER A 351 -6.51 6.69 -4.24
CA SER A 351 -7.09 7.96 -4.72
C SER A 351 -7.81 8.77 -3.63
N LEU A 352 -8.06 8.17 -2.46
CA LEU A 352 -8.79 8.81 -1.37
C LEU A 352 -7.94 9.86 -0.64
N PRO A 353 -8.53 10.96 -0.16
CA PRO A 353 -7.80 11.99 0.57
C PRO A 353 -7.21 11.45 1.87
N ASN A 354 -6.02 11.92 2.23
CA ASN A 354 -5.28 11.52 3.43
C ASN A 354 -4.91 10.03 3.52
N CYS A 355 -4.99 9.28 2.41
CA CYS A 355 -4.60 7.88 2.36
C CYS A 355 -3.12 7.72 1.97
N TYR A 356 -2.35 6.96 2.76
CA TYR A 356 -0.95 6.66 2.47
C TYR A 356 -0.75 5.53 1.45
N ASN A 357 -1.79 4.79 1.11
CA ASN A 357 -1.71 3.74 0.09
C ASN A 357 -1.32 4.33 -1.26
N LYS A 358 -0.46 3.63 -1.99
CA LYS A 358 0.01 4.05 -3.31
C LYS A 358 -0.71 3.27 -4.40
N ASP A 359 -0.84 3.90 -5.56
CA ASP A 359 -1.37 3.25 -6.77
C ASP A 359 -0.53 2.02 -7.12
N ILE A 360 -1.14 1.00 -7.72
CA ILE A 360 -0.45 -0.25 -8.05
C ILE A 360 0.79 -0.06 -8.93
N SER A 361 0.82 0.98 -9.76
CA SER A 361 1.98 1.34 -10.59
C SER A 361 3.21 1.77 -9.77
N GLN A 362 3.04 2.09 -8.50
CA GLN A 362 4.09 2.48 -7.56
C GLN A 362 4.42 1.39 -6.54
N ALA A 363 3.73 0.24 -6.57
CA ALA A 363 4.00 -0.86 -5.67
C ALA A 363 5.35 -1.53 -6.02
N ASP A 364 6.09 -1.98 -5.00
CA ASP A 364 7.31 -2.78 -5.23
C ASP A 364 6.91 -4.20 -5.62
N HIS A 365 6.83 -4.48 -6.92
CA HIS A 365 6.43 -5.79 -7.47
C HIS A 365 7.33 -6.97 -7.07
N ARG A 366 8.45 -6.72 -6.38
CA ARG A 366 9.32 -7.77 -5.82
C ARG A 366 8.91 -8.18 -4.41
N MET A 367 8.01 -7.44 -3.77
CA MET A 367 7.46 -7.79 -2.47
C MET A 367 6.25 -8.69 -2.61
N HIS A 368 6.09 -9.61 -1.66
CA HIS A 368 4.87 -10.37 -1.49
C HIS A 368 3.70 -9.44 -1.12
N GLY A 369 2.59 -9.58 -1.84
CA GLY A 369 1.43 -8.68 -1.74
C GLY A 369 1.70 -7.25 -2.24
N VAL A 370 0.66 -6.41 -2.19
CA VAL A 370 0.64 -5.09 -2.84
C VAL A 370 0.54 -3.92 -1.86
N THR A 371 0.18 -4.17 -0.59
CA THR A 371 0.04 -3.14 0.46
C THR A 371 1.11 -3.25 1.54
N ASN A 372 2.37 -2.99 1.16
CA ASN A 372 3.51 -2.97 2.08
C ASN A 372 4.02 -1.54 2.28
N TYR A 373 3.90 -1.00 3.49
CA TYR A 373 4.21 0.39 3.80
C TYR A 373 5.07 0.54 5.05
N ASN A 374 5.83 1.63 5.09
CA ASN A 374 6.62 2.01 6.25
C ASN A 374 6.41 3.49 6.54
N ILE A 375 5.48 3.78 7.46
CA ILE A 375 5.15 5.14 7.86
C ILE A 375 6.12 5.58 8.94
N LYS A 376 6.90 6.61 8.63
CA LYS A 376 7.82 7.27 9.56
C LYS A 376 7.06 8.33 10.36
N VAL A 377 7.28 8.40 11.66
CA VAL A 377 6.68 9.44 12.50
C VAL A 377 7.80 10.36 12.98
N PHE A 378 7.61 11.65 12.77
CA PHE A 378 8.51 12.70 13.23
C PHE A 378 7.81 13.53 14.29
N ARG A 379 8.42 13.65 15.46
CA ARG A 379 7.98 14.56 16.51
C ARG A 379 8.83 15.81 16.41
N GLU A 380 8.18 16.93 16.20
CA GLU A 380 8.85 18.21 16.05
C GLU A 380 8.47 19.17 17.16
N PRO A 381 9.41 19.99 17.66
CA PRO A 381 9.05 21.12 18.51
C PRO A 381 8.11 22.05 17.72
N PRO A 382 7.07 22.61 18.35
CA PRO A 382 6.21 23.58 17.67
C PRO A 382 7.07 24.71 17.09
N ALA A 383 6.84 25.05 15.81
CA ALA A 383 7.44 26.22 15.20
C ALA A 383 7.13 27.45 16.06
N SER A 384 8.06 28.40 16.14
CA SER A 384 7.77 29.71 16.74
C SER A 384 6.50 30.29 16.08
N GLU A 385 5.57 30.79 16.91
CA GLU A 385 4.19 31.17 16.55
C GLU A 385 4.00 31.60 15.08
N GLY A 386 3.17 30.87 14.34
CA GLY A 386 2.61 31.31 13.06
C GLY A 386 3.31 30.84 11.78
N ASN A 387 4.41 30.07 11.84
CA ASN A 387 5.05 29.53 10.65
C ASN A 387 4.57 28.11 10.32
N GLU A 388 4.23 27.90 9.04
CA GLU A 388 3.97 26.61 8.42
C GLU A 388 5.20 25.69 8.55
N PHE A 389 4.98 24.39 8.79
CA PHE A 389 6.07 23.46 9.03
C PHE A 389 6.88 23.22 7.75
N ASP A 390 8.20 23.49 7.77
CA ASP A 390 9.05 23.27 6.61
C ASP A 390 9.53 21.81 6.54
N TYR A 391 8.77 20.97 5.82
CA TYR A 391 9.11 19.57 5.58
C TYR A 391 10.48 19.37 4.91
N ASN A 392 11.04 20.39 4.25
CA ASN A 392 12.32 20.26 3.56
C ASN A 392 13.51 20.21 4.54
N GLN A 393 13.30 20.57 5.81
CA GLN A 393 14.32 20.53 6.85
C GLN A 393 14.30 19.25 7.68
N LEU A 394 13.31 18.37 7.45
CA LEU A 394 13.23 17.08 8.12
C LEU A 394 14.41 16.19 7.72
N ASP A 395 15.13 15.70 8.73
CA ASP A 395 16.06 14.58 8.53
C ASP A 395 15.26 13.29 8.33
N LEU A 396 14.90 13.03 7.07
CA LEU A 396 14.10 11.86 6.68
C LEU A 396 14.74 10.51 7.03
N GLY A 397 16.03 10.48 7.43
CA GLY A 397 16.76 9.30 7.86
C GLY A 397 16.60 8.98 9.35
N ASN A 398 16.16 9.93 10.18
CA ASN A 398 16.11 9.81 11.64
C ASN A 398 14.70 10.02 12.22
N PRO A 399 13.73 9.13 11.95
CA PRO A 399 12.40 9.22 12.54
C PRO A 399 12.39 8.90 14.03
N ASP A 400 11.38 9.40 14.75
CA ASP A 400 11.15 9.16 16.18
C ASP A 400 10.34 7.89 16.44
N ALA A 401 9.55 7.46 15.46
CA ALA A 401 8.90 6.15 15.45
C ALA A 401 8.69 5.61 14.03
N ILE A 402 8.46 4.31 13.94
CA ILE A 402 8.12 3.62 12.70
C ILE A 402 6.91 2.72 12.89
N VAL A 403 5.98 2.85 11.95
CA VAL A 403 4.78 2.03 11.81
C VAL A 403 4.88 1.29 10.48
N THR A 404 5.14 -0.01 10.54
CA THR A 404 5.28 -0.87 9.36
C THR A 404 4.01 -1.67 9.14
N ILE A 405 3.53 -1.71 7.91
CA ILE A 405 2.32 -2.41 7.49
C ILE A 405 2.72 -3.39 6.38
N LEU A 406 2.32 -4.66 6.50
CA LEU A 406 2.59 -5.70 5.51
C LEU A 406 1.28 -6.27 4.96
N ASP A 407 1.35 -6.76 3.73
CA ASP A 407 0.28 -7.51 3.07
C ASP A 407 0.47 -9.00 3.31
N SER A 408 -0.43 -9.61 4.09
CA SER A 408 -0.39 -11.03 4.40
C SER A 408 -1.19 -11.86 3.38
N GLU A 409 -1.11 -11.49 2.10
CA GLU A 409 -1.78 -12.15 0.99
C GLU A 409 -1.59 -13.67 1.05
N TYR A 410 -2.64 -14.44 0.76
CA TYR A 410 -2.64 -15.91 0.87
C TYR A 410 -2.20 -16.43 2.25
N ALA A 411 -2.59 -15.71 3.31
CA ALA A 411 -2.22 -16.01 4.68
C ALA A 411 -0.70 -16.09 4.92
N GLN A 412 0.10 -15.38 4.10
CA GLN A 412 1.55 -15.49 4.09
C GLN A 412 2.24 -14.15 4.29
N VAL A 413 3.25 -14.14 5.15
CA VAL A 413 4.36 -13.18 5.04
C VAL A 413 5.67 -13.91 4.79
N ASP A 414 6.53 -13.37 3.95
CA ASP A 414 7.69 -14.09 3.42
C ASP A 414 9.04 -13.36 3.53
N ALA A 415 10.08 -13.97 2.98
CA ALA A 415 11.44 -13.43 3.05
C ALA A 415 11.61 -12.07 2.35
N THR A 416 10.78 -11.74 1.36
CA THR A 416 10.81 -10.42 0.70
C THR A 416 10.41 -9.32 1.67
N GLN A 417 9.44 -9.61 2.55
CA GLN A 417 8.99 -8.71 3.60
C GLN A 417 9.92 -8.69 4.81
N SER A 418 10.57 -9.82 5.17
CA SER A 418 11.69 -9.80 6.13
C SER A 418 12.80 -8.86 5.65
N ASN A 419 13.21 -8.97 4.37
CA ASN A 419 14.24 -8.10 3.80
C ASN A 419 13.83 -6.62 3.79
N PHE A 420 12.54 -6.35 3.55
CA PHE A 420 11.99 -5.00 3.65
C PHE A 420 12.14 -4.43 5.07
N MET A 421 11.79 -5.21 6.10
CA MET A 421 11.97 -4.81 7.51
C MET A 421 13.44 -4.48 7.83
N TYR A 422 14.40 -5.32 7.43
CA TYR A 422 15.82 -5.02 7.62
C TYR A 422 16.26 -3.75 6.88
N ARG A 423 15.79 -3.55 5.64
CA ARG A 423 16.12 -2.36 4.86
C ARG A 423 15.64 -1.08 5.54
N VAL A 424 14.40 -1.05 6.04
CA VAL A 424 13.84 0.15 6.67
C VAL A 424 14.38 0.39 8.09
N THR A 425 14.92 -0.64 8.75
CA THR A 425 15.41 -0.52 10.15
C THR A 425 16.92 -0.42 10.31
N SER A 426 17.71 -0.89 9.34
CA SER A 426 19.18 -0.99 9.46
C SER A 426 19.93 0.34 9.57
N HIS A 427 19.31 1.46 9.17
CA HIS A 427 19.93 2.79 9.19
C HIS A 427 19.49 3.61 10.39
N LEU A 428 18.58 3.08 11.21
CA LEU A 428 17.99 3.80 12.34
C LEU A 428 18.95 3.78 13.52
N ARG A 429 18.85 4.83 14.36
CA ARG A 429 19.59 4.93 15.61
C ARG A 429 19.26 3.75 16.53
N ASP A 430 20.28 3.22 17.21
CA ASP A 430 20.14 2.08 18.13
C ASP A 430 19.16 2.39 19.29
N GLU A 431 19.06 3.65 19.68
CA GLU A 431 18.18 4.16 20.75
C GLU A 431 16.70 4.33 20.32
N MET A 432 16.38 4.20 19.03
CA MET A 432 15.00 4.35 18.57
C MET A 432 14.21 3.06 18.78
N GLU A 433 13.38 3.06 19.83
CA GLU A 433 12.64 1.89 20.32
C GLU A 433 11.18 1.82 19.82
N HIS A 434 10.65 2.90 19.23
CA HIS A 434 9.25 3.03 18.85
C HIS A 434 8.93 2.38 17.50
N ARG A 435 8.93 1.04 17.45
CA ARG A 435 8.71 0.26 16.22
C ARG A 435 7.51 -0.68 16.36
N LEU A 436 6.50 -0.49 15.51
CA LEU A 436 5.27 -1.29 15.48
C LEU A 436 5.06 -1.96 14.12
N LEU A 437 4.61 -3.21 14.12
CA LEU A 437 4.34 -3.99 12.91
C LEU A 437 2.87 -4.43 12.85
N PHE A 438 2.25 -4.25 11.68
CA PHE A 438 0.83 -4.53 11.44
C PHE A 438 0.64 -5.36 10.17
N PHE A 439 -0.24 -6.36 10.21
CA PHE A 439 -0.74 -7.10 9.04
C PHE A 439 -1.99 -7.88 9.43
N HIS A 440 -2.70 -8.51 8.49
CA HIS A 440 -3.98 -9.15 8.79
C HIS A 440 -3.84 -10.55 9.40
N TYR A 441 -3.18 -11.48 8.72
CA TYR A 441 -3.18 -12.90 9.08
C TYR A 441 -2.11 -13.22 10.16
N PRO A 442 -2.45 -13.88 11.29
CA PRO A 442 -1.52 -14.14 12.37
C PRO A 442 -0.35 -15.05 12.00
N LEU A 443 0.84 -14.77 12.55
CA LEU A 443 2.00 -15.67 12.43
C LEU A 443 1.72 -17.02 13.11
N PRO A 444 2.37 -18.11 12.69
CA PRO A 444 2.28 -19.39 13.41
C PRO A 444 2.71 -19.27 14.88
N ASN A 445 3.52 -18.27 15.24
CA ASN A 445 3.99 -18.00 16.61
C ASN A 445 2.88 -17.50 17.56
N PHE A 446 1.74 -17.06 17.02
CA PHE A 446 0.53 -16.81 17.81
C PHE A 446 -0.09 -18.10 18.36
N ARG A 447 0.37 -19.28 17.90
CA ARG A 447 0.10 -20.60 18.48
C ARG A 447 1.35 -21.13 19.22
N PRO A 448 1.64 -20.64 20.44
CA PRO A 448 2.79 -21.10 21.20
C PRO A 448 2.65 -22.55 21.65
N ASP A 449 3.73 -23.33 21.54
CA ASP A 449 3.74 -24.77 21.89
C ASP A 449 3.97 -25.03 23.40
N LYS A 450 4.20 -23.97 24.19
CA LYS A 450 4.52 -24.00 25.63
C LYS A 450 3.69 -22.97 26.36
N GLU A 451 3.62 -23.06 27.69
CA GLU A 451 3.02 -22.03 28.54
C GLU A 451 3.53 -20.63 28.18
N PHE A 452 2.62 -19.67 28.18
CA PHE A 452 2.87 -18.30 27.73
C PHE A 452 2.07 -17.33 28.59
N LYS A 453 2.58 -16.09 28.70
CA LYS A 453 1.85 -15.02 29.37
C LYS A 453 0.83 -14.45 28.40
N LEU A 454 -0.41 -14.45 28.84
CA LEU A 454 -1.58 -14.03 28.09
C LEU A 454 -2.20 -12.80 28.76
N ILE A 455 -2.63 -11.84 27.95
CA ILE A 455 -3.47 -10.72 28.35
C ILE A 455 -4.77 -10.84 27.54
N GLY A 456 -5.92 -10.82 28.19
CA GLY A 456 -7.23 -10.92 27.53
C GLY A 456 -7.71 -12.36 27.30
N SER A 457 -8.63 -12.54 26.36
CA SER A 457 -9.36 -13.79 26.11
C SER A 457 -8.85 -14.51 24.87
N TYR A 458 -8.52 -15.80 25.03
CA TYR A 458 -7.93 -16.61 23.97
C TYR A 458 -8.80 -17.84 23.69
N ASN A 459 -9.83 -17.63 22.88
CA ASN A 459 -10.93 -18.56 22.67
C ASN A 459 -10.66 -19.52 21.49
N GLU A 460 -10.02 -19.03 20.43
CA GLU A 460 -9.66 -19.84 19.27
C GLU A 460 -8.23 -20.38 19.37
N LYS A 461 -8.15 -21.71 19.33
CA LYS A 461 -6.90 -22.46 19.55
C LYS A 461 -6.61 -23.46 18.44
N HIS A 462 -7.41 -23.43 17.37
CA HIS A 462 -7.20 -24.28 16.21
C HIS A 462 -5.87 -23.93 15.53
N LYS A 463 -5.29 -24.87 14.78
CA LYS A 463 -4.02 -24.63 14.09
C LYS A 463 -4.21 -23.52 13.04
N LEU A 464 -3.33 -22.53 13.01
CA LEU A 464 -3.29 -21.53 11.95
C LEU A 464 -2.76 -22.18 10.66
N GLU A 465 -3.52 -22.06 9.58
CA GLU A 465 -3.16 -22.58 8.26
C GLU A 465 -2.39 -21.51 7.49
N THR A 466 -1.08 -21.48 7.68
CA THR A 466 -0.21 -20.49 7.05
C THR A 466 1.07 -21.14 6.53
N PRO A 467 1.54 -20.76 5.32
CA PRO A 467 2.87 -21.14 4.82
C PRO A 467 4.00 -20.30 5.44
N THR A 468 3.67 -19.30 6.26
CA THR A 468 4.66 -18.43 6.92
C THR A 468 5.60 -19.23 7.80
N ASP A 469 6.90 -18.97 7.66
CA ASP A 469 7.93 -19.59 8.49
C ASP A 469 7.95 -18.94 9.89
N ARG A 470 8.02 -19.76 10.95
CA ARG A 470 8.14 -19.29 12.34
C ARG A 470 9.35 -18.38 12.59
N LYS A 471 10.38 -18.44 11.72
CA LYS A 471 11.54 -17.54 11.78
C LYS A 471 11.20 -16.07 11.49
N PHE A 472 10.07 -15.78 10.84
CA PHE A 472 9.67 -14.41 10.55
C PHE A 472 9.54 -13.56 11.81
N LEU A 473 9.07 -14.16 12.91
CA LEU A 473 9.08 -13.53 14.23
C LEU A 473 10.50 -13.13 14.67
N HIS A 474 11.49 -13.98 14.43
CA HIS A 474 12.88 -13.68 14.80
C HIS A 474 13.41 -12.50 13.99
N ASP A 475 13.08 -12.41 12.70
CA ASP A 475 13.45 -11.27 11.86
C ASP A 475 12.83 -9.97 12.39
N ALA A 476 11.55 -9.98 12.77
CA ALA A 476 10.89 -8.83 13.36
C ALA A 476 11.54 -8.39 14.69
N ILE A 477 11.89 -9.34 15.56
CA ILE A 477 12.59 -9.07 16.82
C ILE A 477 14.00 -8.52 16.58
N ASP A 478 14.72 -9.05 15.61
CA ASP A 478 16.06 -8.61 15.24
C ASP A 478 16.03 -7.21 14.59
N CYS A 479 14.95 -6.87 13.86
CA CYS A 479 14.65 -5.52 13.38
C CYS A 479 14.17 -4.54 14.48
N GLY A 480 13.96 -5.01 15.70
CA GLY A 480 13.63 -4.17 16.87
C GLY A 480 12.16 -3.83 17.05
N TYR A 481 11.24 -4.51 16.35
CA TYR A 481 9.80 -4.31 16.55
C TYR A 481 9.38 -4.72 17.97
N LYS A 482 8.56 -3.90 18.62
CA LYS A 482 8.08 -4.12 20.00
C LYS A 482 6.74 -4.82 20.07
N ALA A 483 5.93 -4.67 19.01
CA ALA A 483 4.68 -5.38 18.88
C ALA A 483 4.41 -5.77 17.42
N ILE A 484 3.72 -6.89 17.26
CA ILE A 484 3.08 -7.32 16.02
C ILE A 484 1.59 -7.38 16.30
N SER A 485 0.80 -6.61 15.55
CA SER A 485 -0.65 -6.55 15.73
C SER A 485 -1.40 -7.04 14.49
N VAL A 486 -2.36 -7.94 14.70
CA VAL A 486 -3.06 -8.67 13.62
C VAL A 486 -4.57 -8.68 13.78
N GLY A 487 -5.29 -9.05 12.72
CA GLY A 487 -6.74 -9.22 12.67
C GLY A 487 -7.16 -10.69 12.65
N HIS A 488 -8.05 -11.02 11.71
CA HIS A 488 -8.43 -12.36 11.22
C HIS A 488 -9.22 -13.23 12.21
N GLU A 489 -8.71 -13.39 13.43
CA GLU A 489 -9.37 -14.24 14.42
C GLU A 489 -10.39 -13.45 15.22
N HIS A 490 -11.65 -13.60 14.84
CA HIS A 490 -12.73 -12.79 15.41
C HIS A 490 -12.94 -13.07 16.90
N GLU A 491 -12.67 -14.31 17.33
CA GLU A 491 -12.91 -14.81 18.67
C GLU A 491 -11.73 -14.58 19.63
N ASN A 492 -10.57 -14.20 19.10
CA ASN A 492 -9.37 -13.98 19.89
C ASN A 492 -9.21 -12.49 20.25
N ASP A 493 -9.32 -12.24 21.54
CA ASP A 493 -9.25 -10.92 22.14
C ASP A 493 -8.05 -10.84 23.09
N ALA A 494 -6.88 -11.18 22.56
CA ALA A 494 -5.70 -11.45 23.37
C ALA A 494 -4.45 -10.71 22.89
N CYS A 495 -3.48 -10.55 23.79
CA CYS A 495 -2.08 -10.39 23.46
C CYS A 495 -1.23 -11.45 24.16
N ILE A 496 -0.18 -11.91 23.49
CA ILE A 496 0.73 -12.95 23.94
C ILE A 496 2.13 -12.34 24.05
N TRP A 497 2.73 -12.43 25.23
CA TRP A 497 4.14 -12.06 25.39
C TRP A 497 5.03 -13.18 24.86
N LYS A 498 5.96 -12.82 23.98
CA LYS A 498 7.04 -13.69 23.55
C LYS A 498 8.39 -13.12 23.93
N GLU A 499 9.20 -13.98 24.53
CA GLU A 499 10.60 -13.72 24.85
C GLU A 499 11.46 -14.60 23.93
N GLU A 500 12.33 -13.98 23.16
CA GLU A 500 13.27 -14.66 22.27
C GLU A 500 14.62 -13.93 22.34
N LYS A 501 15.72 -14.65 22.55
CA LYS A 501 17.07 -14.05 22.71
C LYS A 501 17.13 -12.87 23.71
N ASN A 502 16.44 -12.96 24.86
CA ASN A 502 16.31 -11.90 25.88
C ASN A 502 15.64 -10.59 25.39
N LYS A 503 14.96 -10.63 24.24
CA LYS A 503 14.12 -9.55 23.74
C LYS A 503 12.66 -9.96 23.87
N ASN A 504 11.83 -9.05 24.35
CA ASN A 504 10.40 -9.25 24.47
C ASN A 504 9.68 -8.56 23.32
N ILE A 505 8.67 -9.24 22.78
CA ILE A 505 7.75 -8.71 21.78
C ILE A 505 6.32 -9.09 22.16
N LEU A 506 5.39 -8.17 21.93
CA LEU A 506 3.97 -8.39 22.17
C LEU A 506 3.27 -8.79 20.86
N LEU A 507 2.61 -9.94 20.85
CA LEU A 507 1.81 -10.42 19.72
C LEU A 507 0.33 -10.16 20.05
N CYS A 508 -0.33 -9.25 19.35
CA CYS A 508 -1.68 -8.81 19.69
C CYS A 508 -2.70 -9.08 18.58
N TYR A 509 -3.89 -9.54 18.97
CA TYR A 509 -5.08 -9.45 18.12
C TYR A 509 -5.74 -8.09 18.33
N SER A 510 -6.17 -7.45 17.23
CA SER A 510 -6.92 -6.19 17.24
C SER A 510 -8.29 -6.35 17.88
N GLY A 511 -8.95 -7.50 17.66
CA GLY A 511 -10.36 -7.72 17.96
C GLY A 511 -11.25 -7.35 16.78
N ILE A 512 -12.45 -7.91 16.77
CA ILE A 512 -13.42 -7.68 15.72
C ILE A 512 -14.19 -6.38 15.95
N THR A 513 -14.03 -5.44 15.04
CA THR A 513 -14.68 -4.13 15.11
C THR A 513 -16.09 -4.17 14.51
N GLY A 514 -16.29 -4.97 13.46
CA GLY A 514 -17.54 -5.06 12.70
C GLY A 514 -18.66 -5.81 13.41
N GLU A 515 -19.83 -5.18 13.54
CA GLU A 515 -21.02 -5.82 14.09
C GLU A 515 -21.55 -6.93 13.19
N SER A 516 -21.55 -6.74 11.88
CA SER A 516 -22.05 -7.73 10.93
C SER A 516 -21.07 -8.89 10.67
N GLY A 517 -19.85 -8.83 11.21
CA GLY A 517 -18.91 -9.94 11.14
C GLY A 517 -19.37 -11.13 11.98
N ILE A 518 -19.26 -12.33 11.40
CA ILE A 518 -19.71 -13.59 12.01
C ILE A 518 -18.74 -13.99 13.11
N THR A 519 -19.26 -14.27 14.31
CA THR A 519 -18.45 -14.76 15.43
C THR A 519 -19.19 -15.83 16.22
N ARG A 520 -18.43 -16.64 16.95
CA ARG A 520 -18.90 -17.59 17.98
C ARG A 520 -18.71 -17.04 19.40
N LEU A 521 -18.49 -15.74 19.52
CA LEU A 521 -18.26 -15.07 20.80
C LEU A 521 -19.55 -15.03 21.64
N ASP A 522 -19.35 -14.88 22.95
CA ASP A 522 -20.43 -14.69 23.94
C ASP A 522 -21.34 -13.51 23.53
N GLU A 523 -22.65 -13.61 23.82
CA GLU A 523 -23.63 -12.55 23.58
C GLU A 523 -23.27 -11.23 24.30
N GLN A 524 -22.51 -11.30 25.40
CA GLN A 524 -22.00 -10.14 26.14
C GLN A 524 -20.72 -9.54 25.52
N TYR A 525 -20.15 -10.16 24.49
CA TYR A 525 -18.98 -9.62 23.82
C TYR A 525 -19.31 -8.30 23.14
N LYS A 526 -18.68 -7.23 23.64
CA LYS A 526 -18.72 -5.92 23.00
C LYS A 526 -17.65 -5.80 21.92
N ARG A 527 -18.04 -5.36 20.73
CA ARG A 527 -17.11 -4.97 19.66
C ARG A 527 -16.13 -3.93 20.17
N ARG A 528 -14.91 -4.01 19.68
CA ARG A 528 -13.81 -3.17 20.13
C ARG A 528 -12.75 -3.03 19.06
N LEU A 529 -12.03 -1.92 19.14
CA LEU A 529 -10.83 -1.64 18.35
C LEU A 529 -9.61 -1.60 19.27
N ARG A 530 -8.41 -1.56 18.68
CA ARG A 530 -7.16 -1.44 19.43
C ARG A 530 -6.53 -0.06 19.22
N VAL A 531 -5.98 0.49 20.30
CA VAL A 531 -5.25 1.75 20.32
C VAL A 531 -3.80 1.48 20.69
N PHE A 532 -2.88 2.20 20.05
CA PHE A 532 -1.47 2.29 20.42
C PHE A 532 -1.14 3.75 20.69
N GLU A 533 -0.48 4.03 21.80
CA GLU A 533 0.02 5.36 22.14
C GLU A 533 1.53 5.29 22.30
N ILE A 534 2.22 6.13 21.54
CA ILE A 534 3.66 6.36 21.70
C ILE A 534 3.81 7.66 22.49
N ASP A 535 4.39 7.57 23.68
CA ASP A 535 4.75 8.70 24.53
C ASP A 535 6.26 8.96 24.37
N PHE A 536 6.59 9.95 23.54
CA PHE A 536 7.99 10.24 23.18
C PHE A 536 8.78 10.80 24.36
N ASP A 537 8.14 11.54 25.27
CA ASP A 537 8.80 12.10 26.47
C ASP A 537 9.19 11.01 27.47
N LYS A 538 8.33 9.99 27.62
CA LYS A 538 8.59 8.85 28.50
C LYS A 538 9.33 7.70 27.81
N ASN A 539 9.60 7.81 26.50
CA ASN A 539 10.13 6.73 25.67
C ASN A 539 9.35 5.42 25.88
N GLN A 540 8.02 5.52 25.78
CA GLN A 540 7.08 4.46 26.15
C GLN A 540 6.06 4.19 25.05
N ILE A 541 5.71 2.92 24.90
CA ILE A 541 4.60 2.48 24.05
C ILE A 541 3.56 1.80 24.94
N LEU A 542 2.33 2.26 24.86
CA LEU A 542 1.15 1.66 25.48
C LEU A 542 0.20 1.12 24.41
N SER A 543 -0.57 0.08 24.75
CA SER A 543 -1.72 -0.34 23.94
C SER A 543 -2.88 -0.80 24.81
N TRP A 544 -4.09 -0.48 24.39
CA TRP A 544 -5.33 -0.94 24.98
C TRP A 544 -6.36 -1.26 23.91
N LYS A 545 -7.49 -1.79 24.36
CA LYS A 545 -8.69 -1.97 23.55
C LYS A 545 -9.78 -1.01 23.99
N ARG A 546 -10.62 -0.59 23.07
CA ARG A 546 -11.66 0.41 23.28
C ARG A 546 -13.00 -0.15 22.79
N THR A 547 -13.98 -0.27 23.67
CA THR A 547 -15.38 -0.47 23.29
C THR A 547 -16.05 0.88 23.06
N LYS A 548 -17.32 0.89 22.65
CA LYS A 548 -18.08 2.15 22.52
C LYS A 548 -18.12 2.94 23.83
N GLU A 549 -18.25 2.27 24.97
CA GLU A 549 -18.44 2.93 26.26
C GLU A 549 -17.14 3.24 27.00
N GLN A 550 -16.11 2.38 26.90
CA GLN A 550 -14.92 2.49 27.76
C GLN A 550 -13.64 1.99 27.12
N SER A 551 -12.51 2.54 27.59
CA SER A 551 -11.18 2.00 27.33
C SER A 551 -10.91 0.89 28.35
N LEU A 552 -10.34 -0.20 27.88
CA LEU A 552 -9.83 -1.27 28.73
C LEU A 552 -8.41 -0.91 29.22
N ASP A 553 -7.96 -1.54 30.30
CA ASP A 553 -6.70 -1.17 30.98
C ASP A 553 -5.48 -1.15 30.03
N PRO A 554 -4.77 -0.01 29.91
CA PRO A 554 -3.56 0.12 29.11
C PRO A 554 -2.44 -0.82 29.52
N GLN A 555 -1.84 -1.46 28.53
CA GLN A 555 -0.73 -2.38 28.67
C GLN A 555 0.56 -1.73 28.18
N ALA A 556 1.61 -1.78 29.00
CA ALA A 556 2.92 -1.32 28.59
C ALA A 556 3.58 -2.32 27.64
N ILE A 557 3.80 -1.89 26.40
CA ILE A 557 4.59 -2.62 25.39
C ILE A 557 6.07 -2.36 25.61
N TRP A 558 6.43 -1.10 25.90
CA TRP A 558 7.80 -0.67 26.16
C TRP A 558 7.84 0.55 27.09
N PRO A 559 8.80 0.68 28.02
CA PRO A 559 9.59 -0.42 28.58
C PRO A 559 8.67 -1.37 29.35
N ILE A 560 8.96 -2.66 29.31
CA ILE A 560 8.23 -3.65 30.10
C ILE A 560 8.65 -3.46 31.56
N GLY A 561 7.67 -3.14 32.42
CA GLY A 561 7.82 -2.78 33.83
C GLY A 561 9.21 -3.00 34.43
N THR A 562 9.94 -1.90 34.67
CA THR A 562 11.15 -1.92 35.47
C THR A 562 10.82 -2.53 36.84
N LYS A 563 11.37 -3.71 37.15
CA LYS A 563 11.68 -3.98 38.56
C LYS A 563 12.51 -2.79 39.02
N LYS A 564 12.08 -2.08 40.06
CA LYS A 564 12.96 -1.20 40.83
C LYS A 564 14.23 -2.00 41.10
N LYS A 565 15.34 -1.68 40.43
CA LYS A 565 16.66 -2.14 40.86
C LYS A 565 16.93 -1.44 42.19
N THR A 566 16.46 -2.06 43.27
CA THR A 566 17.01 -1.78 44.59
C THR A 566 18.45 -2.24 44.61
N LYS A 567 19.33 -1.27 44.86
CA LYS A 567 20.76 -1.33 45.14
C LYS A 567 21.71 -1.58 43.98
N ALA A 568 22.66 -0.65 43.90
CA ALA A 568 23.88 -0.67 43.12
C ALA A 568 24.61 -2.02 43.21
N GLU A 569 24.75 -2.69 42.08
CA GLU A 569 25.93 -3.50 41.82
C GLU A 569 26.90 -2.63 41.04
N LYS A 570 28.12 -2.55 41.58
CA LYS A 570 29.23 -1.77 41.06
C LYS A 570 29.49 -2.14 39.61
N ASP A 571 29.67 -1.12 38.76
CA ASP A 571 30.35 -1.27 37.48
C ASP A 571 31.70 -1.96 37.73
N ASP A 572 31.87 -3.13 37.15
CA ASP A 572 33.19 -3.71 36.89
C ASP A 572 33.67 -3.12 35.55
N PRO A 573 34.62 -2.16 35.55
CA PRO A 573 35.04 -1.47 34.33
C PRO A 573 35.74 -2.38 33.30
N GLU A 574 35.96 -3.66 33.61
CA GLU A 574 36.67 -4.60 32.74
C GLU A 574 35.77 -5.49 31.85
N LEU A 575 34.43 -5.41 31.96
CA LEU A 575 33.52 -6.22 31.13
C LEU A 575 32.80 -5.44 30.02
N THR A 576 33.50 -4.55 29.30
CA THR A 576 32.98 -3.95 28.07
C THR A 576 33.12 -4.94 26.90
N LYS A 577 32.02 -5.58 26.50
CA LYS A 577 31.99 -6.46 25.33
C LYS A 577 31.99 -5.62 24.04
N GLN A 578 33.17 -5.32 23.50
CA GLN A 578 33.28 -4.73 22.14
C GLN A 578 32.95 -5.78 21.09
N VAL A 579 31.75 -5.70 20.52
CA VAL A 579 31.41 -6.43 19.29
C VAL A 579 31.63 -5.47 18.12
N PRO A 580 32.66 -5.67 17.28
CA PRO A 580 32.91 -4.79 16.15
C PRO A 580 31.77 -4.89 15.14
N GLN A 581 31.10 -3.75 14.90
CA GLN A 581 30.05 -3.59 13.90
C GLN A 581 30.57 -3.99 12.51
N VAL A 582 29.76 -4.69 11.73
CA VAL A 582 30.10 -5.02 10.34
C VAL A 582 30.09 -3.72 9.53
N SER A 583 31.17 -3.46 8.78
CA SER A 583 31.34 -2.22 8.02
C SER A 583 30.20 -2.00 7.02
N SER A 584 29.65 -0.78 7.00
CA SER A 584 28.58 -0.32 6.09
C SER A 584 28.93 -0.41 4.60
N ALA A 585 30.21 -0.59 4.26
CA ALA A 585 30.67 -0.84 2.90
C ALA A 585 30.21 -2.21 2.35
N LEU A 586 29.72 -3.12 3.20
CA LEU A 586 29.38 -4.49 2.84
C LEU A 586 27.88 -4.72 2.63
N PHE A 587 27.50 -5.21 1.45
CA PHE A 587 26.24 -5.91 1.19
C PHE A 587 26.49 -7.43 1.25
N PHE A 588 26.21 -8.06 2.39
CA PHE A 588 26.67 -9.43 2.71
C PHE A 588 28.21 -9.58 2.64
N GLN A 589 28.74 -10.19 1.56
CA GLN A 589 30.17 -10.26 1.24
C GLN A 589 30.56 -9.34 0.07
N TYR A 590 29.59 -8.71 -0.59
CA TYR A 590 29.79 -7.74 -1.65
C TYR A 590 30.21 -6.41 -1.04
N ASN A 591 31.12 -5.68 -1.67
CA ASN A 591 31.60 -4.40 -1.15
C ASN A 591 31.28 -3.26 -2.10
N GLU A 592 30.24 -2.50 -1.79
CA GLU A 592 29.74 -1.41 -2.63
C GLU A 592 30.64 -0.16 -2.57
N ALA A 593 31.54 -0.07 -1.58
CA ALA A 593 32.45 1.05 -1.44
C ALA A 593 33.71 0.95 -2.33
N ILE A 594 33.98 -0.22 -2.94
CA ILE A 594 35.14 -0.42 -3.82
C ILE A 594 34.78 0.01 -5.24
N LYS A 595 35.09 1.28 -5.56
CA LYS A 595 34.90 1.88 -6.89
C LYS A 595 36.21 2.47 -7.43
N PRO A 596 36.35 2.65 -8.76
CA PRO A 596 37.48 3.38 -9.33
C PRO A 596 37.59 4.82 -8.80
N PRO A 597 38.80 5.36 -8.56
CA PRO A 597 40.09 4.69 -8.74
C PRO A 597 40.40 3.67 -7.63
N TYR A 598 40.70 2.43 -8.01
CA TYR A 598 40.92 1.33 -7.07
C TYR A 598 42.22 1.49 -6.29
N GLN A 599 42.15 1.33 -4.98
CA GLN A 599 43.33 1.36 -4.11
C GLN A 599 43.86 -0.05 -3.88
N ILE A 600 45.10 -0.32 -4.30
CA ILE A 600 45.65 -1.67 -4.34
C ILE A 600 46.85 -1.77 -3.41
N LEU A 601 46.76 -2.61 -2.39
CA LEU A 601 47.86 -2.88 -1.46
C LEU A 601 48.76 -3.99 -2.03
N LEU A 602 50.02 -3.66 -2.29
CA LEU A 602 51.02 -4.56 -2.84
C LEU A 602 51.88 -5.16 -1.73
N ASP A 603 51.99 -6.49 -1.71
CA ASP A 603 52.92 -7.20 -0.86
C ASP A 603 54.26 -7.51 -1.57
N THR A 604 55.24 -7.96 -0.79
CA THR A 604 56.60 -8.24 -1.28
C THR A 604 56.63 -9.39 -2.28
N ASN A 605 55.74 -10.36 -2.11
CA ASN A 605 55.67 -11.55 -2.94
C ASN A 605 55.14 -11.22 -4.35
N PHE A 606 54.11 -10.37 -4.41
CA PHE A 606 53.53 -9.86 -5.65
C PHE A 606 54.55 -9.08 -6.49
N PHE A 607 55.41 -8.26 -5.87
CA PHE A 607 56.53 -7.62 -6.57
C PHE A 607 57.47 -8.66 -7.19
N ASN A 608 57.87 -9.68 -6.43
CA ASN A 608 58.79 -10.72 -6.91
C ASN A 608 58.22 -11.50 -8.10
N PHE A 609 56.96 -11.93 -8.01
CA PHE A 609 56.31 -12.64 -9.11
C PHE A 609 56.08 -11.76 -10.33
N SER A 610 55.74 -10.49 -10.15
CA SER A 610 55.59 -9.54 -11.27
C SER A 610 56.90 -9.34 -12.03
N ILE A 611 58.03 -9.26 -11.30
CA ILE A 611 59.37 -9.18 -11.91
C ILE A 611 59.69 -10.47 -12.67
N GLN A 612 59.47 -11.63 -12.04
CA GLN A 612 59.75 -12.93 -12.66
C GLN A 612 58.96 -13.13 -13.96
N LYS A 613 57.70 -12.67 -13.99
CA LYS A 613 56.81 -12.77 -15.13
C LYS A 613 56.90 -11.58 -16.11
N LYS A 614 57.78 -10.61 -15.83
CA LYS A 614 58.03 -9.41 -16.65
C LYS A 614 56.75 -8.57 -16.89
N ILE A 615 55.92 -8.42 -15.86
CA ILE A 615 54.70 -7.60 -15.91
C ILE A 615 55.00 -6.23 -15.28
N ASP A 616 54.72 -5.13 -16.00
CA ASP A 616 54.75 -3.78 -15.40
C ASP A 616 53.57 -3.63 -14.43
N ILE A 617 53.85 -3.17 -13.22
CA ILE A 617 52.87 -3.19 -12.13
C ILE A 617 51.70 -2.28 -12.44
N VAL A 618 51.93 -1.01 -12.75
CA VAL A 618 50.84 -0.05 -12.96
C VAL A 618 50.01 -0.43 -14.16
N ARG A 619 50.66 -0.78 -15.28
CA ARG A 619 49.97 -1.21 -16.50
C ARG A 619 49.21 -2.52 -16.29
N GLY A 620 49.82 -3.53 -15.67
CA GLY A 620 49.17 -4.81 -15.40
C GLY A 620 47.95 -4.68 -14.49
N LEU A 621 47.98 -3.76 -13.50
CA LEU A 621 46.82 -3.47 -12.65
C LEU A 621 45.68 -2.85 -13.45
N MET A 622 45.98 -1.88 -14.32
CA MET A 622 45.00 -1.21 -15.17
C MET A 622 44.42 -2.16 -16.23
N ASP A 623 45.26 -2.98 -16.86
CA ASP A 623 44.84 -3.97 -17.85
C ASP A 623 43.96 -5.06 -17.22
N CYS A 624 44.16 -5.38 -15.93
CA CYS A 624 43.37 -6.37 -15.21
C CYS A 624 42.01 -5.86 -14.73
N LEU A 625 41.90 -4.58 -14.36
CA LEU A 625 40.68 -4.00 -13.77
C LEU A 625 39.92 -3.07 -14.71
N TYR A 626 40.45 -2.82 -15.91
CA TYR A 626 39.92 -1.86 -16.91
C TYR A 626 39.62 -0.45 -16.34
N ALA A 627 40.31 -0.06 -15.27
CA ALA A 627 40.04 1.18 -14.54
C ALA A 627 41.31 1.78 -13.92
N LYS A 628 41.23 3.05 -13.51
CA LYS A 628 42.34 3.76 -12.86
C LYS A 628 42.69 3.10 -11.53
N CYS A 629 43.96 2.74 -11.34
CA CYS A 629 44.47 2.07 -10.14
C CYS A 629 45.51 2.92 -9.41
N ILE A 630 45.47 2.91 -8.08
CA ILE A 630 46.42 3.56 -7.18
C ILE A 630 47.16 2.48 -6.39
N PRO A 631 48.31 1.98 -6.89
CA PRO A 631 49.10 1.01 -6.17
C PRO A 631 49.75 1.65 -4.94
N SER A 632 49.74 0.91 -3.83
CA SER A 632 50.33 1.34 -2.57
C SER A 632 51.14 0.22 -1.92
N SER A 633 52.30 0.53 -1.37
CA SER A 633 53.16 -0.45 -0.69
C SER A 633 53.67 0.05 0.68
N SER A 634 53.91 -0.89 1.59
CA SER A 634 54.56 -0.63 2.89
C SER A 634 56.09 -0.60 2.76
N THR A 635 56.76 0.11 3.68
CA THR A 635 58.17 0.53 3.56
C THR A 635 59.19 -0.43 4.21
N LYS A 636 58.77 -1.46 4.94
CA LYS A 636 59.66 -2.35 5.71
C LYS A 636 60.02 -3.63 4.92
N LEU A 637 60.81 -3.47 3.86
CA LEU A 637 61.33 -4.56 3.03
C LEU A 637 62.80 -4.86 3.37
N GLY A 638 63.14 -6.11 3.67
CA GLY A 638 64.50 -6.52 4.05
C GLY A 638 65.52 -6.50 2.89
N PRO A 639 66.83 -6.53 3.19
CA PRO A 639 67.90 -6.36 2.20
C PRO A 639 68.02 -7.46 1.13
N LYS A 640 67.33 -8.61 1.29
CA LYS A 640 67.28 -9.69 0.28
C LYS A 640 66.47 -9.30 -0.99
N TYR A 641 65.61 -8.28 -0.92
CA TYR A 641 64.68 -7.91 -1.99
C TYR A 641 65.02 -6.56 -2.65
N ARG A 642 66.31 -6.30 -2.94
CA ARG A 642 66.78 -4.99 -3.46
C ARG A 642 66.11 -4.55 -4.76
N ILE A 643 65.81 -5.49 -5.66
CA ILE A 643 65.16 -5.19 -6.96
C ILE A 643 63.69 -4.82 -6.75
N ALA A 644 62.95 -5.61 -5.96
CA ALA A 644 61.58 -5.30 -5.56
C ALA A 644 61.49 -3.99 -4.78
N LEU A 645 62.47 -3.69 -3.92
CA LEU A 645 62.57 -2.42 -3.19
C LEU A 645 62.79 -1.23 -4.14
N LYS A 646 63.55 -1.39 -5.23
CA LYS A 646 63.74 -0.33 -6.23
C LYS A 646 62.46 -0.06 -7.01
N LEU A 647 61.69 -1.10 -7.34
CA LEU A 647 60.38 -0.99 -8.00
C LEU A 647 59.30 -0.42 -7.07
N ALA A 648 59.28 -0.82 -5.79
CA ALA A 648 58.40 -0.22 -4.78
C ALA A 648 58.72 1.26 -4.50
N LYS A 649 59.86 1.76 -4.97
CA LYS A 649 60.22 3.19 -4.92
C LYS A 649 59.81 3.99 -6.16
N ASP A 650 59.16 3.37 -7.14
CA ASP A 650 58.60 4.04 -8.32
C ASP A 650 57.64 5.19 -7.89
N PRO A 651 57.76 6.41 -8.45
CA PRO A 651 56.88 7.54 -8.13
C PRO A 651 55.39 7.27 -8.33
N ARG A 652 55.04 6.31 -9.19
CA ARG A 652 53.66 5.89 -9.47
C ARG A 652 53.05 5.05 -8.32
N ILE A 653 53.85 4.56 -7.37
CA ILE A 653 53.40 3.73 -6.24
C ILE A 653 53.40 4.57 -4.96
N LYS A 654 52.23 4.72 -4.34
CA LYS A 654 52.05 5.50 -3.11
C LYS A 654 52.61 4.72 -1.91
N ARG A 655 53.48 5.35 -1.14
CA ARG A 655 53.97 4.73 0.10
C ARG A 655 53.01 5.03 1.25
N LEU A 656 52.62 3.99 1.96
CA LEU A 656 51.79 4.10 3.17
C LEU A 656 52.68 3.95 4.40
N SER A 657 52.56 4.87 5.34
CA SER A 657 53.15 4.74 6.68
C SER A 657 52.29 3.82 7.55
N CYS A 658 52.94 3.07 8.43
CA CYS A 658 52.31 2.18 9.39
C CYS A 658 52.83 2.49 10.81
N SER A 659 51.92 2.57 11.79
CA SER A 659 52.22 3.06 13.14
C SER A 659 52.31 1.95 14.20
N HIS A 660 52.59 0.71 13.81
CA HIS A 660 52.67 -0.43 14.72
C HIS A 660 54.11 -0.89 14.97
N GLY A 661 54.33 -1.52 16.14
CA GLY A 661 55.56 -2.25 16.44
C GLY A 661 55.73 -3.47 15.52
N GLY A 662 56.98 -3.85 15.23
CA GLY A 662 57.28 -4.98 14.35
C GLY A 662 57.33 -4.65 12.85
N THR A 663 57.67 -5.65 12.04
CA THR A 663 57.91 -5.56 10.59
C THR A 663 57.18 -6.62 9.78
N TYR A 664 56.29 -7.41 10.41
CA TYR A 664 55.55 -8.47 9.74
C TYR A 664 54.46 -7.86 8.84
N ALA A 665 54.66 -7.96 7.52
CA ALA A 665 53.85 -7.24 6.53
C ALA A 665 52.41 -7.78 6.43
N ASP A 666 52.23 -9.09 6.60
CA ASP A 666 50.93 -9.75 6.45
C ASP A 666 49.93 -9.27 7.50
N ASP A 667 50.36 -9.12 8.75
CA ASP A 667 49.51 -8.63 9.85
C ASP A 667 49.14 -7.17 9.63
N CYS A 668 50.09 -6.35 9.14
CA CYS A 668 49.81 -4.97 8.77
C CYS A 668 48.75 -4.88 7.67
N LEU A 669 48.85 -5.73 6.65
CA LEU A 669 47.90 -5.74 5.53
C LEU A 669 46.53 -6.21 5.99
N VAL A 670 46.47 -7.33 6.73
CA VAL A 670 45.23 -7.90 7.27
C VAL A 670 44.51 -6.90 8.18
N ASN A 671 45.22 -6.30 9.14
CA ASN A 671 44.61 -5.34 10.06
C ASN A 671 44.09 -4.09 9.31
N ARG A 672 44.84 -3.60 8.32
CA ARG A 672 44.44 -2.44 7.52
C ARG A 672 43.17 -2.72 6.72
N VAL A 673 43.05 -3.89 6.08
CA VAL A 673 41.85 -4.23 5.29
C VAL A 673 40.66 -4.69 6.15
N MET A 674 40.92 -5.16 7.37
CA MET A 674 39.86 -5.38 8.37
C MET A 674 39.26 -4.06 8.84
N GLN A 675 40.10 -3.07 9.13
CA GLN A 675 39.67 -1.75 9.60
C GLN A 675 39.05 -0.91 8.49
N HIS A 676 39.63 -0.95 7.29
CA HIS A 676 39.19 -0.16 6.15
C HIS A 676 38.98 -1.06 4.93
N LYS A 677 37.71 -1.33 4.61
CA LYS A 677 37.35 -2.22 3.50
C LYS A 677 37.39 -1.53 2.12
N CYS A 678 38.29 -0.59 1.90
CA CYS A 678 38.38 0.16 0.64
C CYS A 678 39.58 -0.24 -0.24
N TYR A 679 40.21 -1.38 0.06
CA TYR A 679 41.42 -1.84 -0.60
C TYR A 679 41.23 -3.19 -1.30
N ILE A 680 41.94 -3.36 -2.43
CA ILE A 680 42.22 -4.66 -3.05
C ILE A 680 43.59 -5.12 -2.56
N VAL A 681 43.71 -6.39 -2.16
CA VAL A 681 45.01 -6.95 -1.71
C VAL A 681 45.65 -7.72 -2.85
N ALA A 682 46.79 -7.24 -3.32
CA ALA A 682 47.59 -7.91 -4.34
C ALA A 682 48.70 -8.75 -3.69
N THR A 683 48.55 -10.08 -3.74
CA THR A 683 49.48 -11.04 -3.13
C THR A 683 49.51 -12.37 -3.89
N ASN A 684 50.65 -13.06 -3.84
CA ASN A 684 50.80 -14.45 -4.29
C ASN A 684 51.09 -15.41 -3.12
N ASP A 685 51.12 -14.91 -1.88
CA ASP A 685 51.33 -15.73 -0.70
C ASP A 685 50.07 -16.54 -0.34
N ALA A 686 50.22 -17.86 -0.19
CA ALA A 686 49.08 -18.75 0.02
C ALA A 686 48.42 -18.52 1.39
N ASP A 687 49.21 -18.23 2.43
CA ASP A 687 48.72 -18.01 3.78
C ASP A 687 48.04 -16.65 3.88
N LEU A 688 48.61 -15.60 3.29
CA LEU A 688 47.97 -14.29 3.23
C LEU A 688 46.65 -14.34 2.44
N LYS A 689 46.60 -15.03 1.30
CA LYS A 689 45.34 -15.26 0.58
C LYS A 689 44.29 -15.94 1.44
N ARG A 690 44.67 -17.01 2.16
CA ARG A 690 43.74 -17.73 3.07
C ARG A 690 43.22 -16.82 4.18
N ARG A 691 44.06 -15.94 4.73
CA ARG A 691 43.66 -14.97 5.76
C ARG A 691 42.71 -13.91 5.21
N VAL A 692 43.02 -13.32 4.06
CA VAL A 692 42.18 -12.27 3.44
C VAL A 692 40.84 -12.83 2.97
N ARG A 693 40.77 -14.08 2.49
CA ARG A 693 39.50 -14.74 2.11
C ARG A 693 38.49 -14.84 3.25
N LYS A 694 38.96 -14.97 4.50
CA LYS A 694 38.10 -14.98 5.68
C LYS A 694 37.45 -13.61 5.96
N ILE A 695 38.00 -12.54 5.40
CA ILE A 695 37.46 -11.19 5.53
C ILE A 695 36.44 -10.98 4.40
N PRO A 696 35.17 -10.68 4.72
CA PRO A 696 34.15 -10.41 3.70
C PRO A 696 34.43 -9.09 2.99
N GLY A 697 34.22 -9.09 1.66
CA GLY A 697 34.29 -7.94 0.76
C GLY A 697 35.66 -7.35 0.48
N ILE A 698 36.73 -8.13 0.66
CA ILE A 698 38.08 -7.73 0.21
C ILE A 698 38.46 -8.54 -1.03
N PRO A 699 38.55 -7.90 -2.21
CA PRO A 699 39.06 -8.54 -3.42
C PRO A 699 40.55 -8.84 -3.30
N ILE A 700 40.96 -9.96 -3.90
CA ILE A 700 42.35 -10.40 -3.90
C ILE A 700 42.84 -10.45 -5.34
N MET A 701 44.00 -9.86 -5.60
CA MET A 701 44.67 -9.93 -6.88
C MET A 701 45.93 -10.77 -6.76
N GLY A 702 46.21 -11.60 -7.77
CA GLY A 702 47.43 -12.40 -7.84
C GLY A 702 48.04 -12.38 -9.23
N VAL A 703 49.34 -12.67 -9.30
CA VAL A 703 50.05 -12.89 -10.56
C VAL A 703 49.72 -14.29 -11.08
N GLY A 704 49.07 -14.37 -12.24
CA GLY A 704 48.77 -15.60 -12.97
C GLY A 704 49.89 -15.98 -13.95
N ALA A 705 49.56 -16.71 -15.02
CA ALA A 705 50.54 -17.21 -15.99
C ALA A 705 51.31 -16.06 -16.70
N HIS A 706 50.57 -15.15 -17.34
CA HIS A 706 51.10 -14.01 -18.10
C HIS A 706 50.40 -12.66 -17.82
N SER A 707 49.43 -12.64 -16.90
CA SER A 707 48.66 -11.45 -16.52
C SER A 707 48.29 -11.50 -15.04
N TYR A 708 47.76 -10.39 -14.50
CA TYR A 708 47.14 -10.40 -13.18
C TYR A 708 45.72 -10.97 -13.26
N VAL A 709 45.30 -11.59 -12.18
CA VAL A 709 43.97 -12.18 -12.01
C VAL A 709 43.40 -11.67 -10.70
N VAL A 710 42.14 -11.27 -10.71
CA VAL A 710 41.41 -10.81 -9.52
C VAL A 710 40.31 -11.80 -9.17
N GLU A 711 40.19 -12.12 -7.88
CA GLU A 711 39.10 -12.89 -7.30
C GLU A 711 38.27 -12.00 -6.37
N ARG A 712 36.98 -12.31 -6.25
CA ARG A 712 36.02 -11.63 -5.36
C ARG A 712 35.86 -10.12 -5.63
N LEU A 713 36.05 -9.70 -6.89
CA LEU A 713 35.59 -8.40 -7.39
C LEU A 713 34.44 -8.66 -8.37
N PRO A 714 33.20 -8.28 -8.03
CA PRO A 714 32.00 -8.63 -8.80
C PRO A 714 31.90 -7.94 -10.16
N ASP A 715 32.45 -6.73 -10.28
CA ASP A 715 32.26 -5.83 -11.44
C ASP A 715 33.37 -5.94 -12.51
N VAL A 716 34.06 -7.09 -12.64
CA VAL A 716 35.24 -7.20 -13.52
C VAL A 716 34.91 -7.69 -14.94
N PHE A 717 33.62 -7.87 -15.28
CA PHE A 717 33.20 -8.23 -16.64
C PHE A 717 31.90 -7.53 -17.03
#